data_AF-A0A8B8BXB1-F1
#
_entry.id   AF-A0A8B8BXB1-F1
#
_cell.length_a   1.000
_cell.length_b   1.000
_cell.length_c   1.000
_cell.angle_alpha   90.00
_cell.angle_beta   90.00
_cell.angle_gamma   90.00
#
_symmetry.space_group_name_H-M   'P 1'
#
loop_
_entity.id
_entity.type
_entity.pdbx_description
1 polymer ?
#
loop_
_entity_poly.entity_id
_entity_poly.type
_entity_poly.pdbx_seq_one_letter_code
_entity_poly.pdbx_strand_id
1 'polypeptide(L)'
;MRISNSFTSRFLGFSLYISNTTNKSDGILCFKDTTFTRSTIPAVFSTNCFVHGQYIIYYNERTENVTYPNGYSTFAYNELCEVEVFGCLESGYYGPDCSTPCPDPHCRYCHLETGFCQGCEAGFEGHHCELECANGKYGFGCENSCGRCTDFEPCYRVNGTCLNGCEKGYTGETCKFCENGNYGQSCNTPCGHCLNQDYCHHDNGVCLSGCDPGYHGKQCKSYNLAFNMPTYQQYRYKGLPENITGASNAVDGLRSNLSVFAGQCVISEEGSYNATWWVNLTNIHSIHHITIYYRTGNKKWGITNDFTTRFLGFSLYVSNTTNKSQGTLCFHDTNFTLDTIPAVFNTTCPVLGHYVIYYNERLPNETYPDEYSTYAYNELCEVEVFGCPETGYYGPDCSLSCPDPNCRYCHLETGVCQGCEPGYEGHHCELKCVDEGYRVVCRPACGHCKKCNHTSEACLNGCEEGYRGDTCMQKCDGGTYGFMCSEVCGECKSKQTCHTVNEKCQSGCKPGFYGDLCKMRCPFGFFGDNCSETCNNTCAGCNNSNGICDTGCILGWKGKYCEEPETTKLLENLQESKNSNNCGTCIGSYVGITILLILLALAVGVVVFQRRQISIMLHNRQCEDKMQKQIPNLHSPKD
;
A
#
# COMPACT_ATOMS: atom_id res chain seq x y z
N MET A 1 -18.54 -46.44 -74.59
CA MET A 1 -17.85 -45.13 -74.58
C MET A 1 -18.72 -44.12 -73.83
N ARG A 2 -18.52 -43.95 -72.51
CA ARG A 2 -18.87 -42.69 -71.85
C ARG A 2 -17.59 -41.87 -71.87
N ILE A 3 -17.61 -40.76 -72.58
CA ILE A 3 -16.50 -39.82 -72.70
C ILE A 3 -16.09 -39.45 -71.28
N SER A 4 -14.87 -39.82 -70.86
CA SER A 4 -14.35 -39.38 -69.57
C SER A 4 -14.17 -37.87 -69.67
N ASN A 5 -15.02 -37.12 -68.99
CA ASN A 5 -14.87 -35.68 -68.90
C ASN A 5 -13.49 -35.40 -68.27
N SER A 6 -12.59 -34.78 -69.05
CA SER A 6 -11.20 -34.53 -68.65
C SER A 6 -11.09 -33.59 -67.45
N PHE A 7 -12.09 -32.74 -67.22
CA PHE A 7 -12.15 -31.79 -66.13
C PHE A 7 -12.36 -32.45 -64.75
N THR A 8 -12.91 -33.68 -64.70
CA THR A 8 -13.13 -34.41 -63.43
C THR A 8 -11.88 -34.53 -62.55
N SER A 9 -10.71 -34.66 -63.18
CA SER A 9 -9.41 -34.72 -62.51
C SER A 9 -9.02 -33.47 -61.71
N ARG A 10 -9.57 -32.31 -62.08
CA ARG A 10 -9.22 -31.01 -61.51
C ARG A 10 -9.88 -30.74 -60.17
N PHE A 11 -11.03 -31.36 -59.92
CA PHE A 11 -11.82 -31.18 -58.71
C PHE A 11 -11.48 -32.17 -57.59
N LEU A 12 -10.72 -33.24 -57.88
CA LEU A 12 -10.35 -34.24 -56.86
C LEU A 12 -9.47 -33.62 -55.74
N GLY A 13 -9.75 -34.02 -54.50
CA GLY A 13 -8.99 -33.65 -53.29
C GLY A 13 -9.36 -32.31 -52.67
N PHE A 14 -10.47 -31.71 -53.11
CA PHE A 14 -10.94 -30.43 -52.59
C PHE A 14 -11.39 -30.52 -51.12
N SER A 15 -11.45 -29.37 -50.47
CA SER A 15 -11.93 -29.24 -49.09
C SER A 15 -12.85 -28.05 -48.99
N LEU A 16 -13.80 -28.11 -48.05
CA LEU A 16 -14.70 -27.01 -47.72
C LEU A 16 -14.45 -26.60 -46.27
N TYR A 17 -14.24 -25.30 -46.05
CA TYR A 17 -14.09 -24.71 -44.72
C TYR A 17 -15.18 -23.67 -44.49
N ILE A 18 -15.58 -23.51 -43.23
CA ILE A 18 -16.44 -22.42 -42.79
C ILE A 18 -15.64 -21.55 -41.81
N SER A 19 -15.56 -20.26 -42.08
CA SER A 19 -14.76 -19.31 -41.30
C SER A 19 -15.51 -18.02 -41.02
N ASN A 20 -15.14 -17.33 -39.94
CA ASN A 20 -15.54 -15.95 -39.69
C ASN A 20 -14.54 -14.93 -40.25
N THR A 21 -13.44 -15.40 -40.85
CA THR A 21 -12.46 -14.56 -41.54
C THR A 21 -12.33 -15.05 -42.99
N THR A 22 -11.70 -14.23 -43.84
CA THR A 22 -11.37 -14.64 -45.21
C THR A 22 -10.22 -15.66 -45.28
N ASN A 23 -9.61 -16.01 -44.15
CA ASN A 23 -8.49 -16.94 -44.09
C ASN A 23 -8.97 -18.36 -43.73
N LYS A 24 -8.56 -19.35 -44.54
CA LYS A 24 -8.92 -20.75 -44.35
C LYS A 24 -8.39 -21.35 -43.04
N SER A 25 -7.25 -20.86 -42.53
CA SER A 25 -6.61 -21.43 -41.33
C SER A 25 -7.43 -21.21 -40.05
N ASP A 26 -8.27 -20.19 -40.06
CA ASP A 26 -9.11 -19.82 -38.92
C ASP A 26 -10.48 -20.53 -38.98
N GLY A 27 -10.72 -21.27 -40.07
CA GLY A 27 -11.98 -21.93 -40.36
C GLY A 27 -12.04 -23.38 -39.90
N ILE A 28 -13.26 -23.87 -39.70
CA ILE A 28 -13.57 -25.25 -39.36
C ILE A 28 -13.67 -26.06 -40.67
N LEU A 29 -12.95 -27.18 -40.75
CA LEU A 29 -13.03 -28.11 -41.89
C LEU A 29 -14.36 -28.86 -41.87
N CYS A 30 -15.21 -28.58 -42.86
CA CYS A 30 -16.51 -29.24 -43.02
C CYS A 30 -16.42 -30.53 -43.84
N PHE A 31 -15.59 -30.53 -44.87
CA PHE A 31 -15.46 -31.67 -45.77
C PHE A 31 -14.07 -31.69 -46.40
N LYS A 32 -13.48 -32.89 -46.52
CA LYS A 32 -12.28 -33.14 -47.31
C LYS A 32 -12.52 -34.35 -48.21
N ASP A 33 -12.41 -34.14 -49.52
CA ASP A 33 -12.42 -35.25 -50.45
C ASP A 33 -11.13 -36.07 -50.30
N THR A 34 -11.31 -37.35 -50.00
CA THR A 34 -10.25 -38.36 -49.99
C THR A 34 -10.63 -39.61 -50.80
N THR A 35 -11.85 -39.67 -51.32
CA THR A 35 -12.47 -40.90 -51.82
C THR A 35 -12.93 -40.83 -53.26
N PHE A 36 -13.14 -39.62 -53.82
CA PHE A 36 -13.58 -39.51 -55.20
C PHE A 36 -12.48 -39.90 -56.18
N THR A 37 -12.93 -40.43 -57.32
CA THR A 37 -12.11 -40.77 -58.48
C THR A 37 -12.69 -40.05 -59.70
N ARG A 38 -11.96 -40.02 -60.82
CA ARG A 38 -12.47 -39.46 -62.09
C ARG A 38 -13.82 -40.01 -62.53
N SER A 39 -14.13 -41.24 -62.14
CA SER A 39 -15.40 -41.90 -62.49
C SER A 39 -16.51 -41.73 -61.46
N THR A 40 -16.19 -41.33 -60.23
CA THR A 40 -17.14 -41.27 -59.11
C THR A 40 -17.42 -39.86 -58.60
N ILE A 41 -16.61 -38.86 -58.97
CA ILE A 41 -16.90 -37.46 -58.62
C ILE A 41 -18.20 -37.01 -59.31
N PRO A 42 -19.21 -36.56 -58.56
CA PRO A 42 -20.48 -36.15 -59.13
C PRO A 42 -20.38 -34.76 -59.79
N ALA A 43 -21.26 -34.49 -60.75
CA ALA A 43 -21.36 -33.16 -61.38
C ALA A 43 -21.95 -32.10 -60.43
N VAL A 44 -22.72 -32.53 -59.42
CA VAL A 44 -23.25 -31.70 -58.34
C VAL A 44 -22.89 -32.39 -57.02
N PHE A 45 -22.27 -31.66 -56.12
CA PHE A 45 -21.86 -32.17 -54.81
C PHE A 45 -22.62 -31.42 -53.72
N SER A 46 -23.23 -32.16 -52.80
CA SER A 46 -23.93 -31.63 -51.63
C SER A 46 -23.38 -32.29 -50.36
N THR A 47 -23.11 -31.48 -49.33
CA THR A 47 -22.76 -31.97 -48.00
C THR A 47 -23.39 -31.07 -46.95
N ASN A 48 -23.71 -31.63 -45.79
CA ASN A 48 -24.19 -30.85 -44.66
C ASN A 48 -22.99 -30.40 -43.82
N CYS A 49 -23.03 -29.18 -43.29
CA CYS A 49 -22.11 -28.73 -42.26
C CYS A 49 -22.83 -27.82 -41.27
N PHE A 50 -22.87 -28.21 -40.01
CA PHE A 50 -23.65 -27.53 -38.97
C PHE A 50 -22.74 -26.66 -38.10
N VAL A 51 -22.11 -25.68 -38.72
CA VAL A 51 -21.23 -24.72 -38.03
C VAL A 51 -21.61 -23.30 -38.44
N HIS A 52 -21.43 -22.36 -37.52
CA HIS A 52 -21.70 -20.96 -37.76
C HIS A 52 -20.47 -20.29 -38.40
N GLY A 53 -20.68 -19.53 -39.47
CA GLY A 53 -19.63 -18.75 -40.09
C GLY A 53 -20.12 -17.79 -41.17
N GLN A 54 -19.26 -16.84 -41.54
CA GLN A 54 -19.55 -15.83 -42.56
C GLN A 54 -19.06 -16.24 -43.95
N TYR A 55 -17.98 -17.02 -44.04
CA TYR A 55 -17.31 -17.38 -45.28
C TYR A 55 -17.35 -18.90 -45.49
N ILE A 56 -17.83 -19.33 -46.65
CA ILE A 56 -17.62 -20.69 -47.16
C ILE A 56 -16.40 -20.65 -48.09
N ILE A 57 -15.37 -21.42 -47.76
CA ILE A 57 -14.11 -21.44 -48.50
C ILE A 57 -13.95 -22.81 -49.16
N TYR A 58 -14.09 -22.83 -50.49
CA TYR A 58 -13.65 -23.96 -51.32
C TYR A 58 -12.14 -23.88 -51.50
N TYR A 59 -11.45 -24.91 -51.03
CA TYR A 59 -10.00 -24.98 -51.07
C TYR A 59 -9.52 -26.22 -51.80
N ASN A 60 -8.81 -26.00 -52.91
CA ASN A 60 -8.18 -27.04 -53.71
C ASN A 60 -6.70 -26.73 -53.82
N GLU A 61 -5.86 -27.68 -53.44
CA GLU A 61 -4.41 -27.47 -53.31
C GLU A 61 -3.60 -28.51 -54.10
N ARG A 62 -2.47 -28.08 -54.66
CA ARG A 62 -1.42 -28.96 -55.17
C ARG A 62 -0.10 -28.48 -54.62
N THR A 63 0.44 -29.22 -53.67
CA THR A 63 1.69 -28.88 -52.99
C THR A 63 2.86 -29.50 -53.75
N GLU A 64 3.92 -28.72 -53.97
CA GLU A 64 5.15 -29.25 -54.53
C GLU A 64 5.72 -30.34 -53.62
N ASN A 65 6.27 -31.41 -54.22
CA ASN A 65 6.81 -32.59 -53.54
C ASN A 65 5.79 -33.50 -52.82
N VAL A 66 4.49 -33.29 -53.01
CA VAL A 66 3.44 -34.26 -52.60
C VAL A 66 3.02 -35.11 -53.79
N THR A 67 3.04 -36.44 -53.62
CA THR A 67 2.53 -37.36 -54.66
C THR A 67 1.04 -37.58 -54.45
N TYR A 68 0.23 -37.08 -55.38
CA TYR A 68 -1.23 -37.23 -55.34
C TYR A 68 -1.69 -38.55 -55.98
N PRO A 69 -2.86 -39.09 -55.58
CA PRO A 69 -3.40 -40.32 -56.14
C PRO A 69 -3.59 -40.29 -57.67
N ASN A 70 -3.49 -41.45 -58.30
CA ASN A 70 -3.69 -41.59 -59.74
C ASN A 70 -5.06 -41.07 -60.17
N GLY A 71 -5.06 -40.14 -61.14
CA GLY A 71 -6.27 -39.49 -61.64
C GLY A 71 -6.41 -38.02 -61.23
N TYR A 72 -5.63 -37.54 -60.27
CA TYR A 72 -5.59 -36.12 -59.91
C TYR A 72 -4.94 -35.30 -61.04
N SER A 73 -5.35 -34.04 -61.17
CA SER A 73 -4.64 -33.05 -62.00
C SER A 73 -3.33 -32.60 -61.34
N THR A 74 -2.33 -32.24 -62.14
CA THR A 74 -1.02 -31.75 -61.67
C THR A 74 -1.11 -30.36 -61.04
N PHE A 75 -2.06 -29.54 -61.47
CA PHE A 75 -2.30 -28.20 -60.95
C PHE A 75 -3.65 -28.11 -60.25
N ALA A 76 -3.76 -27.22 -59.28
CA ALA A 76 -5.02 -26.91 -58.61
C ALA A 76 -5.84 -25.98 -59.50
N TYR A 77 -7.14 -26.23 -59.60
CA TYR A 77 -8.07 -25.39 -60.34
C TYR A 77 -9.31 -25.11 -59.48
N ASN A 78 -9.87 -23.91 -59.63
CA ASN A 78 -11.19 -23.54 -59.15
C ASN A 78 -12.06 -23.22 -60.36
N GLU A 79 -12.90 -24.17 -60.76
CA GLU A 79 -13.79 -24.07 -61.92
C GLU A 79 -15.25 -24.31 -61.48
N LEU A 80 -15.63 -23.70 -60.35
CA LEU A 80 -16.98 -23.79 -59.79
C LEU A 80 -17.94 -22.94 -60.63
N CYS A 81 -19.11 -23.49 -60.95
CA CYS A 81 -20.14 -22.75 -61.70
C CYS A 81 -21.10 -21.98 -60.80
N GLU A 82 -21.52 -22.58 -59.70
CA GLU A 82 -22.49 -22.04 -58.75
C GLU A 82 -22.21 -22.63 -57.36
N VAL A 83 -22.46 -21.87 -56.29
CA VAL A 83 -22.37 -22.35 -54.90
C VAL A 83 -23.62 -21.92 -54.16
N GLU A 84 -24.47 -22.89 -53.83
CA GLU A 84 -25.68 -22.68 -53.05
C GLU A 84 -25.40 -23.01 -51.58
N VAL A 85 -25.73 -22.08 -50.68
CA VAL A 85 -25.55 -22.22 -49.22
C VAL A 85 -26.89 -22.04 -48.56
N PHE A 86 -27.33 -23.05 -47.79
CA PHE A 86 -28.62 -23.06 -47.10
C PHE A 86 -28.40 -23.01 -45.59
N GLY A 87 -29.10 -22.10 -44.92
CA GLY A 87 -29.03 -21.88 -43.47
C GLY A 87 -30.05 -20.83 -43.03
N CYS A 88 -29.98 -20.43 -41.76
CA CYS A 88 -30.87 -19.40 -41.22
C CYS A 88 -30.32 -17.99 -41.44
N LEU A 89 -31.24 -17.06 -41.79
CA LEU A 89 -30.93 -15.66 -42.05
C LEU A 89 -30.61 -14.87 -40.76
N GLU A 90 -31.29 -15.19 -39.66
CA GLU A 90 -31.07 -14.61 -38.34
C GLU A 90 -30.38 -15.63 -37.43
N SER A 91 -29.38 -15.17 -36.69
CA SER A 91 -28.77 -15.96 -35.61
C SER A 91 -29.78 -16.16 -34.47
N GLY A 92 -29.72 -17.29 -33.78
CA GLY A 92 -30.61 -17.59 -32.66
C GLY A 92 -31.86 -18.40 -33.03
N TYR A 93 -31.97 -18.89 -34.27
CA TYR A 93 -33.03 -19.81 -34.70
C TYR A 93 -32.46 -21.06 -35.38
N TYR A 94 -33.18 -22.17 -35.26
CA TYR A 94 -32.83 -23.47 -35.83
C TYR A 94 -34.07 -24.21 -36.36
N GLY A 95 -33.85 -25.37 -36.96
CA GLY A 95 -34.86 -26.19 -37.59
C GLY A 95 -35.00 -25.94 -39.10
N PRO A 96 -35.82 -26.76 -39.79
CA PRO A 96 -35.90 -26.77 -41.26
C PRO A 96 -36.36 -25.45 -41.88
N ASP A 97 -37.18 -24.69 -41.15
CA ASP A 97 -37.73 -23.40 -41.59
C ASP A 97 -37.20 -22.21 -40.75
N CYS A 98 -36.12 -22.40 -39.99
CA CYS A 98 -35.51 -21.34 -39.17
C CYS A 98 -36.48 -20.60 -38.25
N SER A 99 -37.50 -21.30 -37.76
CA SER A 99 -38.61 -20.72 -36.99
C SER A 99 -38.56 -21.07 -35.50
N THR A 100 -37.67 -21.98 -35.09
CA THR A 100 -37.55 -22.40 -33.70
C THR A 100 -36.41 -21.61 -33.04
N PRO A 101 -36.66 -20.78 -32.02
CA PRO A 101 -35.57 -20.07 -31.33
C PRO A 101 -34.65 -21.06 -30.62
N CYS A 102 -33.37 -20.72 -30.50
CA CYS A 102 -32.42 -21.51 -29.72
C CYS A 102 -32.93 -21.70 -28.28
N PRO A 103 -32.61 -22.84 -27.63
CA PRO A 103 -33.24 -23.22 -26.36
C PRO A 103 -33.03 -22.22 -25.21
N ASP A 104 -31.91 -21.50 -25.22
CA ASP A 104 -31.56 -20.50 -24.21
C ASP A 104 -31.36 -19.11 -24.85
N PRO A 105 -31.84 -18.02 -24.23
CA PRO A 105 -31.68 -16.66 -24.75
C PRO A 105 -30.24 -16.16 -24.79
N HIS A 106 -29.32 -16.71 -23.99
CA HIS A 106 -27.90 -16.36 -23.98
C HIS A 106 -27.08 -17.25 -24.93
N CYS A 107 -27.75 -18.10 -25.72
CA CYS A 107 -27.13 -18.86 -26.79
C CYS A 107 -26.92 -17.97 -28.01
N ARG A 108 -25.65 -17.71 -28.34
CA ARG A 108 -25.30 -16.85 -29.49
C ARG A 108 -25.66 -17.52 -30.82
N TYR A 109 -25.42 -18.82 -30.92
CA TYR A 109 -25.82 -19.66 -32.05
C TYR A 109 -25.97 -21.12 -31.61
N CYS A 110 -26.98 -21.80 -32.16
CA CYS A 110 -27.24 -23.20 -31.91
C CYS A 110 -27.13 -24.03 -33.18
N HIS A 111 -26.89 -25.33 -33.00
CA HIS A 111 -26.79 -26.30 -34.07
C HIS A 111 -28.11 -26.37 -34.86
N LEU A 112 -28.03 -26.26 -36.19
CA LEU A 112 -29.19 -26.09 -37.07
C LEU A 112 -30.25 -27.21 -36.94
N GLU A 113 -29.84 -28.47 -36.74
CA GLU A 113 -30.78 -29.59 -36.57
C GLU A 113 -31.17 -29.85 -35.11
N THR A 114 -30.20 -29.92 -34.19
CA THR A 114 -30.44 -30.38 -32.81
C THR A 114 -30.85 -29.25 -31.86
N GLY A 115 -30.60 -27.99 -32.20
CA GLY A 115 -30.79 -26.85 -31.31
C GLY A 115 -29.74 -26.77 -30.19
N PHE A 116 -28.75 -27.66 -30.14
CA PHE A 116 -27.70 -27.63 -29.13
C PHE A 116 -26.88 -26.34 -29.23
N CYS A 117 -26.61 -25.66 -28.10
CA CYS A 117 -25.89 -24.40 -28.14
C CYS A 117 -24.41 -24.62 -28.47
N GLN A 118 -23.90 -23.92 -29.49
CA GLN A 118 -22.51 -24.05 -29.94
C GLN A 118 -21.64 -22.87 -29.49
N GLY A 119 -22.21 -21.85 -28.85
CA GLY A 119 -21.47 -20.75 -28.26
C GLY A 119 -22.35 -19.85 -27.38
N CYS A 120 -21.83 -19.51 -26.20
CA CYS A 120 -22.52 -18.65 -25.25
C CYS A 120 -22.16 -17.17 -25.42
N GLU A 121 -23.11 -16.30 -25.08
CA GLU A 121 -22.84 -14.87 -24.93
C GLU A 121 -21.83 -14.60 -23.80
N ALA A 122 -21.29 -13.38 -23.80
CA ALA A 122 -20.29 -12.99 -22.81
C ALA A 122 -20.89 -12.95 -21.40
N GLY A 123 -20.22 -13.60 -20.44
CA GLY A 123 -20.71 -13.72 -19.07
C GLY A 123 -21.46 -15.02 -18.76
N PHE A 124 -21.62 -15.91 -19.74
CA PHE A 124 -22.34 -17.18 -19.59
C PHE A 124 -21.54 -18.38 -20.11
N GLU A 125 -21.76 -19.53 -19.47
CA GLU A 125 -21.21 -20.84 -19.81
C GLU A 125 -22.25 -21.95 -19.55
N GLY A 126 -21.86 -23.19 -19.81
CA GLY A 126 -22.75 -24.35 -19.71
C GLY A 126 -23.15 -24.89 -21.08
N HIS A 127 -23.73 -26.08 -21.07
CA HIS A 127 -24.12 -26.78 -22.31
C HIS A 127 -25.25 -26.07 -23.07
N HIS A 128 -26.09 -25.33 -22.36
CA HIS A 128 -27.14 -24.47 -22.90
C HIS A 128 -26.92 -23.01 -22.51
N CYS A 129 -25.72 -22.59 -22.08
CA CYS A 129 -25.46 -21.22 -21.64
C CYS A 129 -26.30 -20.76 -20.44
N GLU A 130 -26.71 -21.72 -19.61
CA GLU A 130 -27.61 -21.53 -18.48
C GLU A 130 -26.91 -21.06 -17.20
N LEU A 131 -25.57 -21.08 -17.18
CA LEU A 131 -24.75 -20.73 -16.02
C LEU A 131 -24.07 -19.39 -16.26
N GLU A 132 -24.03 -18.52 -15.25
CA GLU A 132 -23.15 -17.36 -15.26
C GLU A 132 -21.68 -17.79 -15.08
N CYS A 133 -20.74 -17.04 -15.65
CA CYS A 133 -19.31 -17.32 -15.45
C CYS A 133 -18.96 -17.45 -13.98
N ALA A 134 -18.20 -18.51 -13.66
CA ALA A 134 -17.58 -18.64 -12.35
C ALA A 134 -16.69 -17.43 -12.00
N ASN A 135 -16.56 -17.14 -10.70
CA ASN A 135 -15.68 -16.09 -10.21
C ASN A 135 -14.25 -16.24 -10.75
N GLY A 136 -13.70 -15.16 -11.29
CA GLY A 136 -12.37 -15.17 -11.91
C GLY A 136 -12.37 -15.45 -13.41
N LYS A 137 -13.54 -15.64 -14.04
CA LYS A 137 -13.68 -15.82 -15.49
C LYS A 137 -14.58 -14.77 -16.12
N TYR A 138 -14.35 -14.45 -17.40
CA TYR A 138 -15.16 -13.51 -18.15
C TYR A 138 -15.13 -13.73 -19.67
N GLY A 139 -16.02 -13.03 -20.38
CA GLY A 139 -16.09 -13.04 -21.84
C GLY A 139 -16.96 -14.17 -22.39
N PHE A 140 -16.91 -14.36 -23.71
CA PHE A 140 -17.69 -15.40 -24.40
C PHE A 140 -17.28 -16.78 -23.90
N GLY A 141 -18.26 -17.59 -23.48
CA GLY A 141 -18.00 -18.92 -22.93
C GLY A 141 -17.05 -18.94 -21.73
N CYS A 142 -16.87 -17.80 -21.05
CA CYS A 142 -16.00 -17.67 -19.88
C CYS A 142 -14.53 -18.10 -20.11
N GLU A 143 -14.03 -17.95 -21.34
CA GLU A 143 -12.69 -18.40 -21.72
C GLU A 143 -11.56 -17.55 -21.10
N ASN A 144 -11.82 -16.26 -20.82
CA ASN A 144 -10.81 -15.34 -20.29
C ASN A 144 -10.76 -15.39 -18.76
N SER A 145 -9.60 -15.06 -18.19
CA SER A 145 -9.40 -15.04 -16.74
C SER A 145 -9.25 -13.59 -16.25
N CYS A 146 -9.93 -13.26 -15.14
CA CYS A 146 -9.86 -11.93 -14.53
C CYS A 146 -8.43 -11.54 -14.13
N GLY A 147 -8.13 -10.24 -14.18
CA GLY A 147 -6.94 -9.67 -13.53
C GLY A 147 -7.08 -9.60 -12.01
N ARG A 148 -6.15 -8.90 -11.35
CA ARG A 148 -6.17 -8.71 -9.89
C ARG A 148 -6.99 -7.47 -9.50
N CYS A 149 -8.29 -7.66 -9.36
CA CYS A 149 -9.18 -6.63 -8.84
C CYS A 149 -9.04 -6.48 -7.31
N THR A 150 -9.31 -5.29 -6.79
CA THR A 150 -9.34 -5.01 -5.34
C THR A 150 -10.40 -5.82 -4.59
N ASP A 151 -10.17 -6.03 -3.29
CA ASP A 151 -11.10 -6.64 -2.33
C ASP A 151 -11.54 -8.08 -2.66
N PHE A 152 -10.76 -8.79 -3.48
CA PHE A 152 -11.10 -10.12 -4.00
C PHE A 152 -12.44 -10.17 -4.77
N GLU A 153 -12.99 -9.00 -5.14
CA GLU A 153 -14.23 -8.94 -5.91
C GLU A 153 -13.98 -9.45 -7.33
N PRO A 154 -14.83 -10.35 -7.84
CA PRO A 154 -14.66 -10.87 -9.18
C PRO A 154 -14.80 -9.74 -10.22
N CYS A 155 -13.98 -9.79 -11.26
CA CYS A 155 -14.10 -8.86 -12.37
C CYS A 155 -15.48 -8.99 -13.04
N TYR A 156 -15.90 -7.95 -13.75
CA TYR A 156 -17.18 -7.96 -14.44
C TYR A 156 -17.19 -9.09 -15.50
N ARG A 157 -18.05 -10.09 -15.28
CA ARG A 157 -18.12 -11.35 -16.06
C ARG A 157 -18.27 -11.18 -17.58
N VAL A 158 -18.75 -10.03 -18.05
CA VAL A 158 -18.93 -9.77 -19.48
C VAL A 158 -17.61 -9.36 -20.16
N ASN A 159 -16.87 -8.40 -19.61
CA ASN A 159 -15.73 -7.77 -20.28
C ASN A 159 -14.40 -7.80 -19.49
N GLY A 160 -14.43 -8.28 -18.25
CA GLY A 160 -13.26 -8.42 -17.39
C GLY A 160 -12.89 -7.18 -16.59
N THR A 161 -13.71 -6.12 -16.59
CA THR A 161 -13.40 -4.86 -15.91
C THR A 161 -13.47 -5.02 -14.39
N CYS A 162 -12.48 -4.49 -13.69
CA CYS A 162 -12.48 -4.40 -12.23
C CYS A 162 -13.13 -3.08 -11.79
N LEU A 163 -14.37 -3.13 -11.32
CA LEU A 163 -15.17 -1.93 -10.99
C LEU A 163 -14.61 -1.13 -9.81
N ASN A 164 -13.93 -1.79 -8.88
CA ASN A 164 -13.35 -1.17 -7.68
C ASN A 164 -11.86 -0.83 -7.83
N GLY A 165 -11.30 -1.00 -9.03
CA GLY A 165 -9.89 -0.79 -9.32
C GLY A 165 -9.02 -2.04 -9.12
N CYS A 166 -7.70 -1.82 -9.10
CA CYS A 166 -6.69 -2.87 -9.14
C CYS A 166 -5.90 -2.98 -7.84
N GLU A 167 -5.47 -4.20 -7.52
CA GLU A 167 -4.44 -4.40 -6.49
C GLU A 167 -3.12 -3.71 -6.89
N LYS A 168 -2.24 -3.49 -5.91
CA LYS A 168 -0.90 -2.94 -6.15
C LYS A 168 -0.16 -3.81 -7.15
N GLY A 169 0.61 -3.18 -8.04
CA GLY A 169 1.33 -3.87 -9.10
C GLY A 169 0.48 -4.23 -10.33
N TYR A 170 -0.78 -3.81 -10.35
CA TYR A 170 -1.69 -3.97 -11.48
C TYR A 170 -2.31 -2.62 -11.88
N THR A 171 -2.60 -2.46 -13.17
CA THR A 171 -3.19 -1.23 -13.74
C THR A 171 -4.09 -1.52 -14.94
N GLY A 172 -4.81 -0.48 -15.39
CA GLY A 172 -5.80 -0.54 -16.45
C GLY A 172 -7.15 -1.13 -16.01
N GLU A 173 -8.15 -1.06 -16.88
CA GLU A 173 -9.53 -1.47 -16.56
C GLU A 173 -9.67 -2.95 -16.21
N THR A 174 -8.77 -3.80 -16.74
CA THR A 174 -8.77 -5.25 -16.52
C THR A 174 -7.69 -5.69 -15.52
N CYS A 175 -7.01 -4.75 -14.85
CA CYS A 175 -5.97 -5.01 -13.86
C CYS A 175 -4.90 -6.00 -14.33
N LYS A 176 -4.20 -5.62 -15.39
CA LYS A 176 -3.01 -6.30 -15.90
C LYS A 176 -1.78 -5.86 -15.11
N PHE A 177 -0.76 -6.70 -15.05
CA PHE A 177 0.48 -6.38 -14.32
C PHE A 177 1.14 -5.12 -14.86
N CYS A 178 1.87 -4.37 -14.00
CA CYS A 178 2.64 -3.22 -14.44
C CYS A 178 3.64 -3.61 -15.53
N GLU A 179 3.58 -2.92 -16.67
CA GLU A 179 4.63 -3.01 -17.68
C GLU A 179 5.97 -2.55 -17.09
N ASN A 180 7.08 -3.05 -17.65
CA ASN A 180 8.43 -2.84 -17.12
C ASN A 180 8.72 -1.35 -16.93
N GLY A 181 9.35 -1.00 -15.80
CA GLY A 181 9.75 0.36 -15.49
C GLY A 181 8.88 1.06 -14.45
N ASN A 182 7.69 0.55 -14.10
CA ASN A 182 6.84 1.12 -13.04
C ASN A 182 6.31 0.06 -12.06
N TYR A 183 5.98 0.50 -10.84
CA TYR A 183 5.45 -0.33 -9.77
C TYR A 183 4.43 0.43 -8.89
N GLY A 184 3.83 -0.29 -7.95
CA GLY A 184 2.95 0.26 -6.91
C GLY A 184 1.49 0.36 -7.34
N GLN A 185 0.72 1.21 -6.64
CA GLN A 185 -0.69 1.41 -6.96
C GLN A 185 -0.84 2.10 -8.32
N SER A 186 -1.64 1.51 -9.20
CA SER A 186 -1.86 2.00 -10.57
C SER A 186 -0.60 2.11 -11.43
N CYS A 187 0.52 1.52 -11.01
CA CYS A 187 1.82 1.60 -11.69
C CYS A 187 2.31 3.04 -11.93
N ASN A 188 2.13 3.93 -10.95
CA ASN A 188 2.54 5.34 -11.07
C ASN A 188 3.96 5.63 -10.57
N THR A 189 4.61 4.66 -9.92
CA THR A 189 5.95 4.87 -9.36
C THR A 189 6.99 4.27 -10.30
N PRO A 190 7.94 5.06 -10.85
CA PRO A 190 9.00 4.51 -11.67
C PRO A 190 9.94 3.63 -10.83
N CYS A 191 10.42 2.55 -11.43
CA CYS A 191 11.52 1.73 -10.91
C CYS A 191 12.78 2.59 -10.76
N GLY A 192 13.68 2.19 -9.85
CA GLY A 192 15.04 2.73 -9.85
C GLY A 192 15.91 2.06 -10.91
N HIS A 193 17.22 2.27 -10.81
CA HIS A 193 18.20 1.81 -11.81
C HIS A 193 18.54 0.33 -11.63
N CYS A 194 17.61 -0.55 -12.02
CA CYS A 194 17.76 -1.99 -11.91
C CYS A 194 18.57 -2.57 -13.07
N LEU A 195 19.42 -3.56 -12.76
CA LEU A 195 20.20 -4.27 -13.76
C LEU A 195 19.29 -5.04 -14.75
N ASN A 196 19.46 -4.81 -16.05
CA ASN A 196 18.70 -5.38 -17.19
C ASN A 196 17.27 -4.82 -17.40
N GLN A 197 17.17 -3.60 -17.97
CA GLN A 197 15.91 -2.98 -18.46
C GLN A 197 14.89 -2.58 -17.38
N ASP A 198 15.34 -2.09 -16.22
CA ASP A 198 14.47 -1.54 -15.17
C ASP A 198 13.37 -2.50 -14.69
N TYR A 199 13.61 -3.81 -14.76
CA TYR A 199 12.68 -4.81 -14.24
C TYR A 199 12.72 -4.82 -12.71
N CYS A 200 11.88 -3.98 -12.10
CA CYS A 200 11.62 -4.01 -10.67
C CYS A 200 10.36 -4.81 -10.35
N HIS A 201 10.28 -5.31 -9.13
CA HIS A 201 9.10 -5.99 -8.66
C HIS A 201 7.88 -5.05 -8.68
N HIS A 202 6.83 -5.42 -9.43
CA HIS A 202 5.66 -4.58 -9.73
C HIS A 202 4.92 -4.06 -8.50
N ASP A 203 4.98 -4.74 -7.34
CA ASP A 203 4.32 -4.24 -6.13
C ASP A 203 5.14 -3.23 -5.32
N ASN A 204 6.46 -3.42 -5.23
CA ASN A 204 7.30 -2.79 -4.21
C ASN A 204 8.60 -2.18 -4.75
N GLY A 205 8.84 -2.26 -6.06
CA GLY A 205 9.95 -1.59 -6.72
C GLY A 205 11.32 -2.21 -6.50
N VAL A 206 11.40 -3.41 -5.92
CA VAL A 206 12.70 -4.06 -5.63
C VAL A 206 13.34 -4.59 -6.91
N CYS A 207 14.62 -4.26 -7.12
CA CYS A 207 15.41 -4.77 -8.22
C CYS A 207 15.95 -6.16 -7.89
N LEU A 208 15.34 -7.21 -8.45
CA LEU A 208 15.69 -8.60 -8.16
C LEU A 208 17.07 -9.00 -8.70
N SER A 209 17.51 -8.36 -9.79
CA SER A 209 18.80 -8.61 -10.45
C SER A 209 19.95 -7.77 -9.90
N GLY A 210 19.70 -6.92 -8.89
CA GLY A 210 20.64 -5.92 -8.40
C GLY A 210 20.57 -4.59 -9.15
N CYS A 211 21.53 -3.71 -8.85
CA CYS A 211 21.56 -2.33 -9.34
C CYS A 211 22.57 -2.14 -10.48
N ASP A 212 22.32 -1.12 -11.30
CA ASP A 212 23.31 -0.60 -12.22
C ASP A 212 24.55 -0.05 -11.46
N PRO A 213 25.74 -0.02 -12.10
CA PRO A 213 26.95 0.50 -11.48
C PRO A 213 26.76 1.92 -10.91
N GLY A 214 27.22 2.12 -9.67
CA GLY A 214 27.06 3.38 -8.93
C GLY A 214 25.74 3.50 -8.17
N TYR A 215 24.72 2.68 -8.46
CA TYR A 215 23.46 2.66 -7.71
C TYR A 215 23.45 1.59 -6.60
N HIS A 216 22.72 1.88 -5.53
CA HIS A 216 22.65 1.06 -4.34
C HIS A 216 21.24 1.04 -3.71
N GLY A 217 21.03 0.10 -2.80
CA GLY A 217 19.76 -0.15 -2.12
C GLY A 217 18.87 -1.15 -2.86
N LYS A 218 17.83 -1.67 -2.18
CA LYS A 218 16.96 -2.71 -2.74
C LYS A 218 16.17 -2.25 -3.98
N GLN A 219 15.91 -0.94 -4.09
CA GLN A 219 15.21 -0.34 -5.23
C GLN A 219 16.17 0.41 -6.18
N CYS A 220 17.48 0.41 -5.92
CA CYS A 220 18.49 1.06 -6.77
C CYS A 220 18.22 2.55 -7.06
N LYS A 221 17.75 3.29 -6.04
CA LYS A 221 17.47 4.73 -6.12
C LYS A 221 18.56 5.61 -5.50
N SER A 222 19.43 5.03 -4.68
CA SER A 222 20.53 5.78 -4.04
C SER A 222 21.77 5.69 -4.91
N TYR A 223 22.31 6.84 -5.33
CA TYR A 223 23.52 6.91 -6.14
C TYR A 223 24.75 7.21 -5.27
N ASN A 224 25.84 6.47 -5.47
CA ASN A 224 27.13 6.73 -4.87
C ASN A 224 27.77 7.95 -5.56
N LEU A 225 27.72 9.10 -4.91
CA LEU A 225 28.27 10.37 -5.37
C LEU A 225 29.78 10.33 -5.60
N ALA A 226 30.50 9.41 -4.96
CA ALA A 226 31.93 9.22 -5.15
C ALA A 226 32.28 8.36 -6.38
N PHE A 227 31.33 7.61 -6.94
CA PHE A 227 31.58 6.65 -8.02
C PHE A 227 32.27 7.31 -9.24
N ASN A 228 33.46 6.80 -9.58
CA ASN A 228 34.34 7.28 -10.64
C ASN A 228 34.70 8.78 -10.57
N MET A 229 34.66 9.36 -9.37
CA MET A 229 35.05 10.76 -9.16
C MET A 229 36.57 10.94 -9.05
N PRO A 230 37.11 12.14 -9.36
CA PRO A 230 38.53 12.43 -9.19
C PRO A 230 38.99 12.27 -7.73
N THR A 231 40.16 11.65 -7.55
CA THR A 231 40.71 11.33 -6.23
C THR A 231 42.16 11.76 -6.08
N TYR A 232 42.61 11.84 -4.84
CA TYR A 232 43.99 12.10 -4.48
C TYR A 232 44.41 11.23 -3.30
N GLN A 233 45.66 10.79 -3.34
CA GLN A 233 46.31 10.15 -2.20
C GLN A 233 47.68 10.76 -1.94
N GLN A 234 47.92 11.08 -0.67
CA GLN A 234 49.24 11.40 -0.16
C GLN A 234 50.06 10.11 0.05
N TYR A 235 51.32 10.12 -0.40
CA TYR A 235 52.27 9.00 -0.24
C TYR A 235 51.79 7.67 -0.85
N ARG A 236 51.42 7.63 -2.14
CA ARG A 236 51.08 6.37 -2.83
C ARG A 236 52.24 5.37 -2.80
N TYR A 237 51.97 4.12 -2.46
CA TYR A 237 52.95 3.03 -2.52
C TYR A 237 53.50 2.82 -3.94
N LYS A 238 54.79 3.08 -4.14
CA LYS A 238 55.45 2.96 -5.45
C LYS A 238 56.00 1.57 -5.78
N GLY A 239 55.95 0.63 -4.84
CA GLY A 239 56.43 -0.74 -5.07
C GLY A 239 55.54 -1.58 -6.00
N LEU A 240 54.35 -1.07 -6.37
CA LEU A 240 53.42 -1.71 -7.30
C LEU A 240 52.98 -0.72 -8.40
N PRO A 241 52.54 -1.24 -9.57
CA PRO A 241 51.94 -0.45 -10.64
C PRO A 241 50.77 0.43 -10.18
N GLU A 242 50.59 1.57 -10.84
CA GLU A 242 49.56 2.55 -10.50
C GLU A 242 48.13 2.02 -10.62
N ASN A 243 47.85 1.15 -11.60
CA ASN A 243 46.53 0.52 -11.72
C ASN A 243 46.18 -0.39 -10.53
N ILE A 244 47.17 -0.85 -9.75
CA ILE A 244 46.94 -1.71 -8.59
C ILE A 244 46.70 -0.88 -7.31
N THR A 245 47.36 0.28 -7.18
CA THR A 245 47.40 1.06 -5.93
C THR A 245 46.90 2.50 -6.10
N GLY A 246 46.23 2.80 -7.21
CA GLY A 246 45.83 4.15 -7.59
C GLY A 246 44.77 4.69 -6.65
N ALA A 247 44.73 6.01 -6.44
CA ALA A 247 43.76 6.64 -5.55
C ALA A 247 42.30 6.42 -6.00
N SER A 248 42.09 6.23 -7.30
CA SER A 248 40.79 5.96 -7.93
C SER A 248 40.21 4.59 -7.56
N ASN A 249 41.04 3.65 -7.13
CA ASN A 249 40.60 2.30 -6.81
C ASN A 249 39.68 2.25 -5.58
N ALA A 250 39.61 3.33 -4.78
CA ALA A 250 38.64 3.44 -3.68
C ALA A 250 37.27 3.94 -4.14
N VAL A 251 37.06 4.27 -5.42
CA VAL A 251 35.79 4.82 -5.90
C VAL A 251 35.37 4.24 -7.25
N ASP A 252 35.94 3.10 -7.63
CA ASP A 252 35.63 2.44 -8.91
C ASP A 252 34.42 1.49 -8.80
N GLY A 253 33.86 1.34 -7.58
CA GLY A 253 32.72 0.47 -7.27
C GLY A 253 33.10 -1.00 -7.07
N LEU A 254 34.39 -1.37 -7.16
CA LEU A 254 34.87 -2.73 -7.04
C LEU A 254 35.34 -3.01 -5.61
N ARG A 255 34.62 -3.89 -4.90
CA ARG A 255 34.93 -4.26 -3.50
C ARG A 255 34.76 -5.75 -3.19
N SER A 256 34.74 -6.57 -4.23
CA SER A 256 34.56 -8.02 -4.11
C SER A 256 35.85 -8.74 -3.70
N ASN A 257 37.01 -8.14 -3.94
CA ASN A 257 38.31 -8.71 -3.65
C ASN A 257 39.21 -7.67 -2.96
N LEU A 258 39.23 -7.73 -1.63
CA LEU A 258 39.90 -6.75 -0.75
C LEU A 258 41.40 -7.05 -0.56
N SER A 259 42.01 -7.73 -1.53
CA SER A 259 43.45 -7.96 -1.61
C SER A 259 44.09 -6.89 -2.48
N VAL A 260 45.28 -6.40 -2.09
CA VAL A 260 46.02 -5.40 -2.89
C VAL A 260 46.26 -5.88 -4.32
N PHE A 261 46.54 -7.17 -4.52
CA PHE A 261 46.87 -7.70 -5.85
C PHE A 261 45.67 -7.74 -6.81
N ALA A 262 44.46 -7.56 -6.30
CA ALA A 262 43.26 -7.46 -7.13
C ALA A 262 43.08 -6.09 -7.78
N GLY A 263 43.84 -5.07 -7.34
CA GLY A 263 43.75 -3.71 -7.85
C GLY A 263 42.49 -2.96 -7.44
N GLN A 264 41.81 -3.40 -6.37
CA GLN A 264 40.59 -2.79 -5.85
C GLN A 264 40.84 -1.99 -4.56
N CYS A 265 42.10 -1.68 -4.24
CA CYS A 265 42.42 -0.96 -3.02
C CYS A 265 43.51 0.07 -3.23
N VAL A 266 43.35 1.20 -2.56
CA VAL A 266 44.35 2.24 -2.45
C VAL A 266 45.29 1.87 -1.29
N ILE A 267 46.60 2.03 -1.50
CA ILE A 267 47.60 1.79 -0.45
C ILE A 267 48.65 2.90 -0.37
N SER A 268 48.94 3.38 0.84
CA SER A 268 50.01 4.34 1.10
C SER A 268 51.37 3.67 1.41
N GLU A 269 52.44 4.43 1.30
CA GLU A 269 53.79 4.03 1.71
C GLU A 269 53.89 3.84 3.23
N GLU A 270 54.90 3.07 3.64
CA GLU A 270 55.26 2.84 5.04
C GLU A 270 56.22 3.94 5.55
N GLY A 271 56.17 4.23 6.85
CA GLY A 271 57.10 5.17 7.50
C GLY A 271 56.58 6.61 7.62
N SER A 272 55.35 6.89 7.18
CA SER A 272 54.73 8.22 7.28
C SER A 272 53.89 8.38 8.54
N TYR A 273 53.99 9.54 9.19
CA TYR A 273 53.21 9.87 10.40
C TYR A 273 51.81 10.42 10.09
N ASN A 274 51.50 10.69 8.83
CA ASN A 274 50.15 11.01 8.39
C ASN A 274 49.87 10.41 7.01
N ALA A 275 48.61 10.15 6.76
CA ALA A 275 48.12 9.65 5.48
C ALA A 275 46.79 10.34 5.17
N THR A 276 46.70 10.95 3.98
CA THR A 276 45.51 11.68 3.53
C THR A 276 45.04 11.10 2.22
N TRP A 277 43.75 10.81 2.13
CA TRP A 277 43.06 10.48 0.88
C TRP A 277 41.82 11.34 0.77
N TRP A 278 41.48 11.80 -0.43
CA TRP A 278 40.21 12.49 -0.65
C TRP A 278 39.65 12.22 -2.04
N VAL A 279 38.32 12.37 -2.13
CA VAL A 279 37.55 12.37 -3.38
C VAL A 279 36.94 13.76 -3.59
N ASN A 280 36.99 14.23 -4.84
CA ASN A 280 36.39 15.47 -5.31
C ASN A 280 35.06 15.14 -6.01
N LEU A 281 33.94 15.52 -5.39
CA LEU A 281 32.59 15.23 -5.88
C LEU A 281 32.14 16.16 -7.02
N THR A 282 33.02 17.01 -7.54
CA THR A 282 32.86 17.99 -8.63
C THR A 282 31.89 19.14 -8.40
N ASN A 283 30.87 18.93 -7.56
CA ASN A 283 29.92 19.92 -7.09
C ASN A 283 29.77 19.82 -5.57
N ILE A 284 29.13 20.82 -4.97
CA ILE A 284 28.69 20.74 -3.57
C ILE A 284 27.44 19.86 -3.54
N HIS A 285 27.50 18.77 -2.78
CA HIS A 285 26.37 17.86 -2.59
C HIS A 285 25.91 17.86 -1.15
N SER A 286 24.64 17.50 -0.95
CA SER A 286 24.09 17.22 0.37
C SER A 286 24.47 15.80 0.75
N ILE A 287 25.54 15.63 1.53
CA ILE A 287 26.04 14.32 1.95
C ILE A 287 25.23 13.86 3.15
N HIS A 288 24.79 12.60 3.15
CA HIS A 288 24.05 11.99 4.24
C HIS A 288 24.91 11.04 5.05
N HIS A 289 25.55 10.08 4.39
CA HIS A 289 26.35 9.06 5.03
C HIS A 289 27.47 8.59 4.11
N ILE A 290 28.52 8.08 4.72
CA ILE A 290 29.74 7.66 4.07
C ILE A 290 30.07 6.26 4.56
N THR A 291 30.28 5.34 3.61
CA THR A 291 30.66 3.96 3.88
C THR A 291 32.08 3.73 3.38
N ILE A 292 32.91 3.07 4.18
CA ILE A 292 34.31 2.78 3.88
C ILE A 292 34.53 1.27 4.02
N TYR A 293 35.04 0.65 2.96
CA TYR A 293 35.46 -0.75 2.95
C TYR A 293 36.97 -0.77 3.14
N TYR A 294 37.43 -1.34 4.25
CA TYR A 294 38.86 -1.45 4.52
C TYR A 294 39.49 -2.61 3.76
N ARG A 295 40.80 -2.52 3.55
CA ARG A 295 41.60 -3.65 3.09
C ARG A 295 41.64 -4.73 4.16
N THR A 296 41.03 -5.88 3.84
CA THR A 296 41.05 -7.07 4.72
C THR A 296 42.05 -8.13 4.25
N GLY A 297 42.55 -8.01 3.02
CA GLY A 297 43.32 -9.07 2.36
C GLY A 297 42.51 -10.33 2.07
N ASN A 298 41.17 -10.24 2.08
CA ASN A 298 40.23 -11.37 2.08
C ASN A 298 40.46 -12.36 3.23
N LYS A 299 41.06 -11.90 4.32
CA LYS A 299 41.21 -12.68 5.56
C LYS A 299 40.10 -12.30 6.53
N LYS A 300 39.83 -13.18 7.50
CA LYS A 300 38.90 -12.91 8.60
C LYS A 300 39.29 -11.59 9.27
N TRP A 301 38.31 -10.71 9.47
CA TRP A 301 38.50 -9.42 10.14
C TRP A 301 38.49 -9.57 11.67
N GLY A 302 39.19 -8.68 12.38
CA GLY A 302 39.35 -8.68 13.84
C GLY A 302 40.80 -8.87 14.30
N ILE A 303 41.00 -9.23 15.57
CA ILE A 303 42.31 -9.25 16.26
C ILE A 303 43.43 -9.98 15.50
N THR A 304 43.10 -11.05 14.76
CA THR A 304 44.10 -11.85 14.02
C THR A 304 44.49 -11.23 12.67
N ASN A 305 43.93 -10.09 12.31
CA ASN A 305 44.19 -9.40 11.06
C ASN A 305 45.09 -8.20 11.30
N ASP A 306 46.34 -8.30 10.83
CA ASP A 306 47.38 -7.29 11.05
C ASP A 306 46.99 -5.89 10.51
N PHE A 307 46.05 -5.80 9.57
CA PHE A 307 45.60 -4.53 9.01
C PHE A 307 44.73 -3.72 9.99
N THR A 308 44.07 -4.35 10.96
CA THR A 308 43.18 -3.64 11.92
C THR A 308 43.89 -2.53 12.69
N THR A 309 45.14 -2.77 13.10
CA THR A 309 46.02 -1.81 13.80
C THR A 309 46.24 -0.50 13.03
N ARG A 310 46.13 -0.55 11.69
CA ARG A 310 46.47 0.55 10.78
C ARG A 310 45.36 1.59 10.64
N PHE A 311 44.12 1.18 10.88
CA PHE A 311 42.95 2.05 10.72
C PHE A 311 42.54 2.76 12.01
N LEU A 312 43.01 2.30 13.18
CA LEU A 312 42.70 2.93 14.46
C LEU A 312 43.14 4.41 14.48
N GLY A 313 42.28 5.27 15.06
CA GLY A 313 42.52 6.71 15.21
C GLY A 313 42.23 7.57 13.98
N PHE A 314 41.61 7.02 12.93
CA PHE A 314 41.30 7.78 11.72
C PHE A 314 40.24 8.86 11.95
N SER A 315 40.24 9.84 11.07
CA SER A 315 39.27 10.93 11.01
C SER A 315 38.68 11.05 9.61
N LEU A 316 37.41 11.43 9.56
CA LEU A 316 36.67 11.69 8.34
C LEU A 316 36.17 13.13 8.34
N TYR A 317 36.47 13.87 7.28
CA TYR A 317 36.03 15.24 7.11
C TYR A 317 35.24 15.40 5.83
N VAL A 318 34.31 16.34 5.83
CA VAL A 318 33.68 16.87 4.63
C VAL A 318 34.03 18.34 4.51
N SER A 319 34.50 18.76 3.34
CA SER A 319 35.00 20.13 3.14
C SER A 319 34.62 20.67 1.77
N ASN A 320 34.63 22.00 1.63
CA ASN A 320 34.53 22.68 0.32
C ASN A 320 35.90 22.92 -0.31
N THR A 321 36.98 22.61 0.40
CA THR A 321 38.36 22.70 -0.07
C THR A 321 39.11 21.41 0.21
N THR A 322 40.31 21.25 -0.35
CA THR A 322 41.18 20.11 -0.06
C THR A 322 41.83 20.16 1.33
N ASN A 323 41.63 21.26 2.08
CA ASN A 323 42.19 21.42 3.42
C ASN A 323 41.19 20.95 4.49
N LYS A 324 41.55 19.86 5.20
CA LYS A 324 40.74 19.30 6.28
C LYS A 324 40.44 20.29 7.43
N SER A 325 41.32 21.26 7.69
CA SER A 325 41.13 22.22 8.79
C SER A 325 40.01 23.23 8.53
N GLN A 326 39.53 23.31 7.28
CA GLN A 326 38.40 24.15 6.87
C GLN A 326 37.11 23.33 6.70
N GLY A 327 37.17 22.02 6.90
CA GLY A 327 36.05 21.11 6.77
C GLY A 327 35.35 20.83 8.10
N THR A 328 34.18 20.22 7.99
CA THR A 328 33.43 19.67 9.13
C THR A 328 33.97 18.29 9.47
N LEU A 329 34.33 18.06 10.73
CA LEU A 329 34.70 16.74 11.24
C LEU A 329 33.43 15.88 11.36
N CYS A 330 33.31 14.86 10.52
CA CYS A 330 32.19 13.93 10.53
C CYS A 330 32.38 12.81 11.55
N PHE A 331 33.61 12.33 11.67
CA PHE A 331 33.93 11.23 12.57
C PHE A 331 35.41 11.29 12.96
N HIS A 332 35.69 10.98 14.23
CA HIS A 332 37.04 10.75 14.71
C HIS A 332 37.03 9.51 15.60
N ASP A 333 37.83 8.53 15.22
CA ASP A 333 37.98 7.31 16.00
C ASP A 333 38.77 7.60 17.28
N THR A 334 38.11 7.37 18.42
CA THR A 334 38.69 7.44 19.77
C THR A 334 38.42 6.18 20.58
N ASN A 335 37.65 5.24 20.03
CA ASN A 335 37.01 4.17 20.79
C ASN A 335 37.21 2.78 20.17
N PHE A 336 37.58 2.68 18.89
CA PHE A 336 37.78 1.37 18.29
C PHE A 336 39.02 0.69 18.87
N THR A 337 38.92 -0.63 18.88
CA THR A 337 39.95 -1.58 19.29
C THR A 337 40.10 -2.62 18.18
N LEU A 338 41.06 -3.53 18.32
CA LEU A 338 41.29 -4.58 17.31
C LEU A 338 40.08 -5.51 17.10
N ASP A 339 39.23 -5.68 18.12
CA ASP A 339 38.00 -6.47 18.04
C ASP A 339 36.76 -5.66 17.65
N THR A 340 36.71 -4.36 17.95
CA THR A 340 35.51 -3.53 17.72
C THR A 340 35.51 -2.76 16.41
N ILE A 341 36.67 -2.53 15.77
CA ILE A 341 36.71 -1.88 14.46
C ILE A 341 35.98 -2.75 13.42
N PRO A 342 35.01 -2.22 12.65
CA PRO A 342 34.28 -3.02 11.67
C PRO A 342 35.07 -3.17 10.36
N ALA A 343 34.83 -4.26 9.61
CA ALA A 343 35.44 -4.45 8.28
C ALA A 343 34.90 -3.46 7.23
N VAL A 344 33.66 -3.02 7.44
CA VAL A 344 32.99 -1.98 6.67
C VAL A 344 32.51 -0.94 7.67
N PHE A 345 33.11 0.24 7.61
CA PHE A 345 32.74 1.37 8.45
C PHE A 345 31.64 2.18 7.77
N ASN A 346 30.65 2.64 8.53
CA ASN A 346 29.60 3.52 8.03
C ASN A 346 29.32 4.59 9.08
N THR A 347 29.25 5.85 8.66
CA THR A 347 28.86 6.97 9.51
C THR A 347 27.90 7.89 8.78
N THR A 348 26.90 8.39 9.50
CA THR A 348 26.05 9.50 9.05
C THR A 348 26.80 10.81 9.25
N CYS A 349 26.83 11.67 8.24
CA CYS A 349 27.35 13.02 8.30
C CYS A 349 26.50 13.95 7.40
N PRO A 350 25.35 14.45 7.90
CA PRO A 350 24.43 15.29 7.14
C PRO A 350 24.97 16.71 6.98
N VAL A 351 25.85 16.91 6.00
CA VAL A 351 26.52 18.20 5.74
C VAL A 351 26.66 18.44 4.23
N LEU A 352 26.75 19.71 3.84
CA LEU A 352 27.15 20.07 2.48
C LEU A 352 28.66 19.95 2.32
N GLY A 353 29.08 19.39 1.19
CA GLY A 353 30.50 19.39 0.86
C GLY A 353 30.82 19.03 -0.57
N HIS A 354 32.04 19.42 -0.95
CA HIS A 354 32.61 19.15 -2.25
C HIS A 354 33.67 18.02 -2.19
N TYR A 355 34.32 17.86 -1.04
CA TYR A 355 35.37 16.88 -0.79
C TYR A 355 35.00 16.01 0.41
N VAL A 356 35.21 14.70 0.28
CA VAL A 356 35.27 13.78 1.43
C VAL A 356 36.72 13.41 1.64
N ILE A 357 37.22 13.63 2.86
CA ILE A 357 38.64 13.51 3.21
C ILE A 357 38.77 12.46 4.31
N TYR A 358 39.42 11.35 3.98
CA TYR A 358 39.93 10.39 4.94
C TYR A 358 41.32 10.81 5.39
N TYR A 359 41.53 10.88 6.70
CA TYR A 359 42.79 11.32 7.26
C TYR A 359 43.17 10.45 8.45
N ASN A 360 44.42 9.99 8.47
CA ASN A 360 44.96 9.16 9.53
C ASN A 360 46.29 9.77 9.99
N GLU A 361 46.53 9.79 11.31
CA GLU A 361 47.73 10.40 11.88
C GLU A 361 48.31 9.66 13.08
N ARG A 362 49.61 9.81 13.25
CA ARG A 362 50.43 9.33 14.36
C ARG A 362 51.36 10.48 14.78
N LEU A 363 51.03 11.16 15.86
CA LEU A 363 51.83 12.26 16.37
C LEU A 363 53.12 11.71 17.00
N PRO A 364 54.33 12.10 16.54
CA PRO A 364 55.59 11.51 17.01
C PRO A 364 55.88 11.67 18.52
N ASN A 365 55.24 12.65 19.16
CA ASN A 365 55.43 12.99 20.57
C ASN A 365 54.26 12.55 21.47
N GLU A 366 53.28 11.82 20.92
CA GLU A 366 52.15 11.27 21.67
C GLU A 366 52.33 9.76 21.85
N THR A 367 51.87 9.23 22.99
CA THR A 367 51.83 7.80 23.24
C THR A 367 50.48 7.24 22.84
N TYR A 368 50.47 6.38 21.82
CA TYR A 368 49.29 5.64 21.39
C TYR A 368 49.22 4.29 22.11
N PRO A 369 48.02 3.70 22.26
CA PRO A 369 47.88 2.31 22.73
C PRO A 369 48.70 1.33 21.88
N ASP A 370 49.18 0.24 22.49
CA ASP A 370 50.07 -0.74 21.86
C ASP A 370 49.45 -1.41 20.61
N GLU A 371 48.13 -1.37 20.49
CA GLU A 371 47.38 -1.89 19.34
C GLU A 371 47.48 -1.02 18.09
N TYR A 372 47.89 0.24 18.21
CA TYR A 372 48.01 1.16 17.07
C TYR A 372 49.27 0.85 16.27
N SER A 373 49.16 0.92 14.95
CA SER A 373 50.36 0.92 14.11
C SER A 373 51.25 2.13 14.41
N THR A 374 52.58 1.95 14.35
CA THR A 374 53.55 3.04 14.56
C THR A 374 53.41 4.18 13.54
N TYR A 375 53.04 3.84 12.31
CA TYR A 375 52.86 4.78 11.19
C TYR A 375 51.40 4.85 10.77
N ALA A 376 51.02 5.94 10.10
CA ALA A 376 49.69 6.13 9.55
C ALA A 376 49.59 5.52 8.14
N TYR A 377 48.45 4.91 7.83
CA TYR A 377 48.22 4.29 6.53
C TYR A 377 46.88 4.70 5.94
N ASN A 378 46.83 4.76 4.60
CA ASN A 378 45.61 4.64 3.82
C ASN A 378 45.60 3.26 3.19
N GLU A 379 44.63 2.42 3.56
CA GLU A 379 44.43 1.10 2.97
C GLU A 379 42.94 0.86 2.69
N LEU A 380 42.36 1.73 1.86
CA LEU A 380 40.92 1.79 1.57
C LEU A 380 40.62 1.03 0.28
N CYS A 381 39.61 0.17 0.28
CA CYS A 381 39.19 -0.56 -0.92
C CYS A 381 37.95 0.03 -1.59
N GLU A 382 37.05 0.65 -0.85
CA GLU A 382 35.95 1.43 -1.45
C GLU A 382 35.51 2.50 -0.46
N VAL A 383 35.17 3.68 -0.96
CA VAL A 383 34.57 4.79 -0.23
C VAL A 383 33.32 5.22 -0.99
N GLU A 384 32.17 4.86 -0.45
CA GLU A 384 30.87 5.22 -0.99
C GLU A 384 30.34 6.45 -0.25
N VAL A 385 29.87 7.45 -1.01
CA VAL A 385 29.31 8.69 -0.47
C VAL A 385 27.88 8.80 -0.95
N PHE A 386 26.92 8.81 -0.02
CA PHE A 386 25.51 8.82 -0.34
C PHE A 386 24.86 10.10 0.17
N GLY A 387 23.93 10.63 -0.63
CA GLY A 387 23.29 11.91 -0.39
C GLY A 387 22.37 12.28 -1.55
N CYS A 388 22.01 13.55 -1.66
CA CYS A 388 21.26 14.05 -2.80
C CYS A 388 22.19 14.63 -3.86
N PRO A 389 22.01 14.23 -5.15
CA PRO A 389 22.87 14.67 -6.25
C PRO A 389 22.66 16.16 -6.61
N GLU A 390 21.51 16.71 -6.23
CA GLU A 390 21.22 18.13 -6.34
C GLU A 390 20.97 18.71 -4.95
N THR A 391 21.53 19.89 -4.70
CA THR A 391 21.20 20.68 -3.51
C THR A 391 19.76 21.19 -3.61
N GLY A 392 19.08 21.34 -2.48
CA GLY A 392 17.68 21.81 -2.47
C GLY A 392 16.64 20.69 -2.50
N TYR A 393 17.07 19.42 -2.41
CA TYR A 393 16.19 18.27 -2.27
C TYR A 393 16.54 17.42 -1.05
N TYR A 394 15.54 16.72 -0.52
CA TYR A 394 15.64 15.84 0.63
C TYR A 394 14.68 14.65 0.52
N GLY A 395 14.69 13.79 1.54
CA GLY A 395 13.91 12.56 1.61
C GLY A 395 14.68 11.35 1.07
N PRO A 396 14.10 10.15 1.22
CA PRO A 396 14.77 8.87 0.92
C PRO A 396 15.20 8.73 -0.55
N ASP A 397 14.48 9.41 -1.46
CA ASP A 397 14.70 9.37 -2.90
C ASP A 397 15.07 10.75 -3.48
N CYS A 398 15.46 11.72 -2.63
CA CYS A 398 15.80 13.09 -3.05
C CYS A 398 14.75 13.75 -3.96
N SER A 399 13.48 13.39 -3.76
CA SER A 399 12.36 13.83 -4.61
C SER A 399 11.56 14.97 -3.98
N LEU A 400 11.79 15.26 -2.70
CA LEU A 400 11.13 16.35 -1.99
C LEU A 400 12.01 17.59 -2.08
N SER A 401 11.49 18.67 -2.66
CA SER A 401 12.20 19.96 -2.63
C SER A 401 12.19 20.53 -1.21
N CYS A 402 13.26 21.20 -0.81
CA CYS A 402 13.34 21.91 0.47
C CYS A 402 12.12 22.85 0.63
N PRO A 403 11.61 22.99 1.87
CA PRO A 403 10.29 23.57 2.11
C PRO A 403 10.13 25.04 1.69
N ASP A 404 11.20 25.81 1.62
CA ASP A 404 11.18 27.23 1.26
C ASP A 404 12.31 27.57 0.27
N PRO A 405 12.09 28.43 -0.75
CA PRO A 405 13.12 28.83 -1.70
C PRO A 405 14.26 29.67 -1.07
N ASN A 406 14.04 30.28 0.10
CA ASN A 406 15.06 30.98 0.88
C ASN A 406 15.84 30.04 1.79
N CYS A 407 15.51 28.75 1.77
CA CYS A 407 16.30 27.71 2.39
C CYS A 407 17.56 27.47 1.54
N ARG A 408 18.74 27.79 2.09
CA ARG A 408 19.98 27.57 1.37
C ARG A 408 20.24 26.09 1.13
N TYR A 409 19.89 25.26 2.11
CA TYR A 409 19.87 23.80 2.04
C TYR A 409 19.09 23.24 3.23
N CYS A 410 18.48 22.07 3.05
CA CYS A 410 17.72 21.39 4.09
C CYS A 410 18.36 20.06 4.49
N HIS A 411 18.12 19.65 5.73
CA HIS A 411 18.52 18.38 6.29
C HIS A 411 17.87 17.24 5.49
N LEU A 412 18.66 16.24 5.07
CA LEU A 412 18.20 15.17 4.19
C LEU A 412 17.00 14.38 4.73
N GLU A 413 16.95 14.10 6.03
CA GLU A 413 15.85 13.30 6.60
C GLU A 413 14.63 14.14 7.01
N THR A 414 14.85 15.29 7.64
CA THR A 414 13.77 16.06 8.28
C THR A 414 13.24 17.20 7.42
N GLY A 415 13.97 17.62 6.38
CA GLY A 415 13.63 18.80 5.58
C GLY A 415 13.86 20.14 6.29
N VAL A 416 14.36 20.14 7.52
CA VAL A 416 14.66 21.36 8.29
C VAL A 416 15.79 22.14 7.63
N CYS A 417 15.63 23.44 7.47
CA CYS A 417 16.65 24.29 6.85
C CYS A 417 17.89 24.43 7.73
N GLN A 418 19.06 24.12 7.16
CA GLN A 418 20.36 24.23 7.83
C GLN A 418 21.06 25.58 7.54
N GLY A 419 20.30 26.53 7.00
CA GLY A 419 20.72 27.90 6.78
C GLY A 419 19.72 28.64 5.91
N CYS A 420 19.44 29.89 6.25
CA CYS A 420 18.55 30.76 5.50
C CYS A 420 19.35 31.77 4.69
N GLU A 421 18.81 32.15 3.53
CA GLU A 421 19.33 33.28 2.77
C GLU A 421 19.28 34.57 3.62
N PRO A 422 20.21 35.53 3.39
CA PRO A 422 20.25 36.77 4.17
C PRO A 422 18.91 37.49 4.20
N GLY A 423 18.46 37.85 5.41
CA GLY A 423 17.15 38.47 5.62
C GLY A 423 16.02 37.48 5.88
N TYR A 424 16.32 36.20 6.17
CA TYR A 424 15.34 35.20 6.59
C TYR A 424 15.81 34.42 7.83
N GLU A 425 14.87 33.98 8.66
CA GLU A 425 15.06 33.14 9.86
C GLU A 425 13.90 32.14 9.99
N GLY A 426 14.00 31.19 10.91
CA GLY A 426 13.00 30.13 11.14
C GLY A 426 13.53 28.76 10.74
N HIS A 427 12.88 27.71 11.25
CA HIS A 427 13.29 26.32 11.00
C HIS A 427 13.14 25.89 9.54
N HIS A 428 12.28 26.58 8.79
CA HIS A 428 12.08 26.43 7.35
C HIS A 428 12.33 27.76 6.61
N CYS A 429 13.07 28.71 7.20
CA CYS A 429 13.32 30.04 6.64
C CYS A 429 12.06 30.85 6.31
N GLU A 430 10.98 30.59 7.06
CA GLU A 430 9.65 31.16 6.85
C GLU A 430 9.48 32.61 7.36
N LEU A 431 10.42 33.11 8.16
CA LEU A 431 10.38 34.45 8.75
C LEU A 431 11.23 35.41 7.92
N LYS A 432 10.62 36.45 7.37
CA LYS A 432 11.37 37.54 6.71
C LYS A 432 11.83 38.55 7.75
N CYS A 433 13.10 38.90 7.70
CA CYS A 433 13.74 39.85 8.58
C CYS A 433 13.77 41.24 7.95
N VAL A 434 13.34 42.23 8.73
CA VAL A 434 13.35 43.65 8.36
C VAL A 434 14.43 44.35 9.17
N ASP A 435 15.26 45.15 8.50
CA ASP A 435 16.25 46.01 9.14
C ASP A 435 15.56 47.29 9.66
N GLU A 436 15.46 47.42 10.98
CA GLU A 436 14.92 48.61 11.66
C GLU A 436 16.05 49.57 12.12
N GLY A 437 17.23 49.49 11.50
CA GLY A 437 18.34 50.42 11.66
C GLY A 437 19.22 50.18 12.89
N TYR A 438 18.63 49.85 14.04
CA TYR A 438 19.36 49.48 15.27
C TYR A 438 19.26 47.98 15.61
N ARG A 439 18.41 47.25 14.89
CA ARG A 439 18.12 45.83 15.09
C ARG A 439 17.47 45.24 13.83
N VAL A 440 17.86 44.01 13.49
CA VAL A 440 17.13 43.17 12.54
C VAL A 440 16.00 42.45 13.28
N VAL A 441 14.75 42.61 12.83
CA VAL A 441 13.56 41.97 13.43
C VAL A 441 12.96 41.00 12.42
N CYS A 442 12.91 39.72 12.76
CA CYS A 442 12.26 38.70 11.94
C CYS A 442 10.78 38.59 12.29
N ARG A 443 9.92 38.78 11.29
CA ARG A 443 8.45 38.74 11.45
C ARG A 443 7.90 37.53 10.69
N PRO A 444 6.90 36.83 11.25
CA PRO A 444 6.17 35.82 10.48
C PRO A 444 5.45 36.50 9.31
N ALA A 445 5.75 36.04 8.09
CA ALA A 445 5.16 36.58 6.85
C ALA A 445 3.65 36.29 6.73
N CYS A 446 3.19 35.30 7.47
CA CYS A 446 1.81 34.81 7.53
C CYS A 446 1.57 34.20 8.92
N GLY A 447 0.36 34.34 9.45
CA GLY A 447 -0.08 33.62 10.65
C GLY A 447 -0.48 32.17 10.32
N HIS A 448 -1.58 31.71 10.89
CA HIS A 448 -2.12 30.36 10.69
C HIS A 448 -2.85 30.25 9.34
N CYS A 449 -2.13 30.35 8.22
CA CYS A 449 -2.69 30.20 6.87
C CYS A 449 -2.71 28.74 6.43
N LYS A 450 -3.76 28.33 5.70
CA LYS A 450 -3.73 27.06 4.95
C LYS A 450 -2.73 27.06 3.78
N LYS A 451 -2.45 28.25 3.22
CA LYS A 451 -1.43 28.50 2.18
C LYS A 451 -1.06 29.99 2.17
N CYS A 452 0.22 30.31 2.36
CA CYS A 452 0.73 31.69 2.43
C CYS A 452 1.24 32.18 1.06
N ASN A 453 0.95 33.42 0.70
CA ASN A 453 1.67 34.14 -0.36
C ASN A 453 2.68 35.09 0.26
N HIS A 454 3.96 34.72 0.20
CA HIS A 454 5.07 35.45 0.81
C HIS A 454 5.34 36.83 0.18
N THR A 455 4.80 37.10 -1.02
CA THR A 455 4.98 38.38 -1.72
C THR A 455 3.89 39.39 -1.36
N SER A 456 2.67 38.92 -1.10
CA SER A 456 1.52 39.77 -0.77
C SER A 456 1.09 39.69 0.70
N GLU A 457 1.79 38.88 1.51
CA GLU A 457 1.49 38.60 2.94
C GLU A 457 0.05 38.10 3.18
N ALA A 458 -0.58 37.53 2.15
CA ALA A 458 -2.00 37.13 2.17
C ALA A 458 -2.17 35.60 2.21
N CYS A 459 -3.14 35.12 2.97
CA CYS A 459 -3.49 33.70 3.00
C CYS A 459 -4.41 33.34 1.81
N LEU A 460 -3.86 32.70 0.77
CA LEU A 460 -4.57 32.40 -0.50
C LEU A 460 -5.74 31.43 -0.33
N ASN A 461 -5.71 30.60 0.71
CA ASN A 461 -6.74 29.59 1.01
C ASN A 461 -7.42 29.82 2.38
N GLY A 462 -7.34 31.03 2.93
CA GLY A 462 -7.88 31.38 4.24
C GLY A 462 -7.11 30.78 5.42
N CYS A 463 -7.67 30.94 6.62
CA CYS A 463 -7.05 30.55 7.88
C CYS A 463 -7.28 29.08 8.24
N GLU A 464 -6.34 28.51 9.00
CA GLU A 464 -6.60 27.33 9.83
C GLU A 464 -7.73 27.64 10.82
N GLU A 465 -8.41 26.59 11.27
CA GLU A 465 -9.55 26.74 12.19
C GLU A 465 -9.10 27.33 13.52
N GLY A 466 -9.93 28.22 14.08
CA GLY A 466 -9.57 28.96 15.30
C GLY A 466 -8.83 30.27 15.05
N TYR A 467 -8.61 30.67 13.79
CA TYR A 467 -7.97 31.92 13.40
C TYR A 467 -8.76 32.69 12.32
N ARG A 468 -8.60 34.02 12.29
CA ARG A 468 -9.23 34.94 11.34
C ARG A 468 -8.31 36.10 10.94
N GLY A 469 -8.76 36.89 9.97
CA GLY A 469 -8.06 38.06 9.43
C GLY A 469 -7.25 37.71 8.17
N ASP A 470 -6.89 38.74 7.39
CA ASP A 470 -6.26 38.58 6.07
C ASP A 470 -4.89 37.87 6.12
N THR A 471 -4.21 37.99 7.27
CA THR A 471 -2.93 37.34 7.57
C THR A 471 -3.07 36.16 8.54
N CYS A 472 -4.30 35.81 8.96
CA CYS A 472 -4.59 34.73 9.91
C CYS A 472 -3.80 34.78 11.23
N MET A 473 -3.47 35.99 11.69
CA MET A 473 -2.77 36.22 12.95
C MET A 473 -3.73 36.41 14.14
N GLN A 474 -5.02 36.66 13.89
CA GLN A 474 -5.99 36.87 14.97
C GLN A 474 -6.59 35.53 15.37
N LYS A 475 -6.36 35.10 16.61
CA LYS A 475 -7.08 33.98 17.20
C LYS A 475 -8.56 34.36 17.37
N CYS A 476 -9.47 33.39 17.29
CA CYS A 476 -10.87 33.63 17.62
C CYS A 476 -11.01 34.21 19.02
N ASP A 477 -11.84 35.25 19.13
CA ASP A 477 -12.20 35.83 20.42
C ASP A 477 -12.94 34.80 21.27
N GLY A 478 -12.85 34.95 22.59
CA GLY A 478 -13.53 34.05 23.51
C GLY A 478 -15.03 34.04 23.25
N GLY A 479 -15.55 32.92 22.72
CA GLY A 479 -16.98 32.70 22.47
C GLY A 479 -17.27 32.13 21.10
N THR A 480 -16.29 32.15 20.20
CA THR A 480 -16.42 31.60 18.85
C THR A 480 -15.32 30.61 18.50
N TYR A 481 -15.60 29.73 17.54
CA TYR A 481 -14.68 28.69 17.05
C TYR A 481 -14.95 28.37 15.56
N GLY A 482 -14.23 27.43 14.99
CA GLY A 482 -14.39 26.99 13.60
C GLY A 482 -13.76 27.92 12.56
N PHE A 483 -14.05 27.67 11.28
CA PHE A 483 -13.49 28.45 10.17
C PHE A 483 -13.91 29.92 10.26
N MET A 484 -12.90 30.81 10.25
CA MET A 484 -13.06 32.27 10.41
C MET A 484 -13.85 32.70 11.66
N CYS A 485 -13.87 31.86 12.71
CA CYS A 485 -14.57 32.15 13.97
C CYS A 485 -16.10 32.33 13.80
N SER A 486 -16.69 31.59 12.85
CA SER A 486 -18.10 31.72 12.49
C SER A 486 -19.06 30.99 13.44
N GLU A 487 -18.55 30.03 14.22
CA GLU A 487 -19.37 29.22 15.13
C GLU A 487 -19.35 29.77 16.56
N VAL A 488 -20.46 29.63 17.30
CA VAL A 488 -20.58 30.12 18.68
C VAL A 488 -20.57 28.96 19.68
N CYS A 489 -19.81 29.11 20.77
CA CYS A 489 -19.73 28.14 21.86
C CYS A 489 -21.09 27.97 22.59
N GLY A 490 -21.34 26.77 23.16
CA GLY A 490 -22.53 26.51 23.97
C GLY A 490 -22.36 26.87 25.46
N GLU A 491 -23.17 26.24 26.33
CA GLU A 491 -23.31 26.60 27.75
C GLU A 491 -22.19 25.99 28.64
N CYS A 492 -20.93 26.44 28.45
CA CYS A 492 -19.79 26.01 29.27
C CYS A 492 -19.86 26.54 30.73
N LYS A 493 -19.33 25.78 31.69
CA LYS A 493 -19.49 25.99 33.15
C LYS A 493 -18.89 27.30 33.70
N SER A 494 -17.72 27.72 33.21
CA SER A 494 -17.09 29.01 33.58
C SER A 494 -17.31 30.06 32.49
N LYS A 495 -17.11 31.36 32.78
CA LYS A 495 -17.04 32.44 31.75
C LYS A 495 -15.93 32.24 30.69
N GLN A 496 -15.22 31.11 30.72
CA GLN A 496 -14.27 30.69 29.70
C GLN A 496 -15.02 29.93 28.61
N THR A 497 -14.76 30.35 27.39
CA THR A 497 -15.42 29.89 26.18
C THR A 497 -14.83 28.56 25.73
N CYS A 498 -15.53 27.84 24.85
CA CYS A 498 -15.02 26.61 24.26
C CYS A 498 -13.64 26.84 23.61
N HIS A 499 -12.77 25.84 23.66
CA HIS A 499 -11.41 25.98 23.18
C HIS A 499 -11.40 25.98 21.64
N THR A 500 -10.79 27.03 21.07
CA THR A 500 -10.97 27.45 19.67
C THR A 500 -10.44 26.48 18.63
N VAL A 501 -9.65 25.47 19.04
CA VAL A 501 -8.95 24.50 18.15
C VAL A 501 -9.36 23.04 18.40
N ASN A 502 -9.85 22.69 19.59
CA ASN A 502 -10.16 21.28 19.95
C ASN A 502 -11.67 21.05 20.12
N GLU A 503 -12.46 22.09 19.82
CA GLU A 503 -13.92 22.06 19.77
C GLU A 503 -14.58 21.57 21.08
N LYS A 504 -14.00 21.88 22.25
CA LYS A 504 -14.50 21.41 23.55
C LYS A 504 -14.56 22.47 24.63
N CYS A 505 -15.62 22.45 25.45
CA CYS A 505 -15.72 23.19 26.71
C CYS A 505 -14.80 22.53 27.74
N GLN A 506 -13.61 23.10 27.95
CA GLN A 506 -12.59 22.52 28.85
C GLN A 506 -13.03 22.42 30.32
N SER A 507 -14.00 23.24 30.74
CA SER A 507 -14.57 23.22 32.11
C SER A 507 -15.82 22.36 32.25
N GLY A 508 -16.24 21.66 31.18
CA GLY A 508 -17.52 20.96 31.11
C GLY A 508 -18.72 21.90 30.97
N CYS A 509 -19.91 21.31 30.99
CA CYS A 509 -21.19 21.98 30.76
C CYS A 509 -21.87 22.42 32.05
N LYS A 510 -22.64 23.53 31.96
CA LYS A 510 -23.56 23.95 33.02
C LYS A 510 -24.65 22.89 33.28
N PRO A 511 -25.30 22.91 34.46
CA PRO A 511 -26.36 21.97 34.77
C PRO A 511 -27.48 21.98 33.73
N GLY A 512 -27.85 20.81 33.22
CA GLY A 512 -28.89 20.68 32.19
C GLY A 512 -28.38 20.54 30.76
N PHE A 513 -27.05 20.62 30.54
CA PHE A 513 -26.43 20.49 29.22
C PHE A 513 -25.30 19.45 29.19
N TYR A 514 -25.06 18.83 28.03
CA TYR A 514 -23.98 17.89 27.76
C TYR A 514 -23.46 17.98 26.32
N GLY A 515 -22.46 17.16 26.00
CA GLY A 515 -21.73 17.15 24.73
C GLY A 515 -20.49 18.04 24.78
N ASP A 516 -19.54 17.83 23.87
CA ASP A 516 -18.23 18.50 23.92
C ASP A 516 -18.35 20.04 23.88
N LEU A 517 -19.38 20.58 23.20
CA LEU A 517 -19.64 22.02 23.10
C LEU A 517 -20.80 22.51 23.99
N CYS A 518 -21.40 21.65 24.82
CA CYS A 518 -22.50 21.99 25.72
C CYS A 518 -23.73 22.61 25.01
N LYS A 519 -24.03 22.11 23.81
CA LYS A 519 -25.20 22.52 23.00
C LYS A 519 -26.41 21.61 23.21
N MET A 520 -26.24 20.42 23.79
CA MET A 520 -27.31 19.43 23.95
C MET A 520 -27.90 19.50 25.36
N ARG A 521 -29.23 19.38 25.50
CA ARG A 521 -29.91 19.30 26.81
C ARG A 521 -29.87 17.90 27.39
N CYS A 522 -29.83 17.75 28.72
CA CYS A 522 -29.77 16.42 29.33
C CYS A 522 -30.85 15.46 28.84
N PRO A 523 -30.49 14.19 28.55
CA PRO A 523 -31.46 13.15 28.25
C PRO A 523 -32.44 12.93 29.42
N PHE A 524 -33.61 12.38 29.11
CA PHE A 524 -34.62 12.05 30.12
C PHE A 524 -34.05 11.12 31.20
N GLY A 525 -34.27 11.46 32.48
CA GLY A 525 -33.75 10.72 33.63
C GLY A 525 -32.35 11.14 34.10
N PHE A 526 -31.72 12.14 33.46
CA PHE A 526 -30.41 12.67 33.84
C PHE A 526 -30.47 14.16 34.13
N PHE A 527 -29.65 14.63 35.08
CA PHE A 527 -29.56 16.03 35.44
C PHE A 527 -28.15 16.44 35.93
N GLY A 528 -27.98 17.72 36.29
CA GLY A 528 -26.74 18.23 36.86
C GLY A 528 -25.67 18.55 35.81
N ASP A 529 -24.45 18.82 36.28
CA ASP A 529 -23.32 19.18 35.42
C ASP A 529 -22.95 18.03 34.47
N ASN A 530 -22.79 18.35 33.18
CA ASN A 530 -22.60 17.35 32.11
C ASN A 530 -23.66 16.22 32.09
N CYS A 531 -24.81 16.43 32.73
CA CYS A 531 -25.85 15.39 32.90
C CYS A 531 -25.34 14.13 33.61
N SER A 532 -24.43 14.31 34.57
CA SER A 532 -23.75 13.21 35.27
C SER A 532 -24.60 12.58 36.38
N GLU A 533 -25.69 13.24 36.80
CA GLU A 533 -26.57 12.77 37.86
C GLU A 533 -27.79 12.07 37.28
N THR A 534 -28.32 11.07 37.99
CA THR A 534 -29.52 10.33 37.59
C THR A 534 -30.67 10.68 38.50
N CYS A 535 -31.84 10.88 37.91
CA CYS A 535 -33.05 11.18 38.65
C CYS A 535 -33.51 9.97 39.45
N ASN A 536 -34.17 10.24 40.59
CA ASN A 536 -34.72 9.17 41.40
C ASN A 536 -35.74 8.37 40.59
N ASN A 537 -35.64 7.05 40.65
CA ASN A 537 -36.51 6.14 39.89
C ASN A 537 -37.96 6.14 40.38
N THR A 538 -38.22 6.75 41.54
CA THR A 538 -39.55 7.01 42.10
C THR A 538 -40.17 8.32 41.57
N CYS A 539 -39.50 9.03 40.66
CA CYS A 539 -40.03 10.22 40.02
C CYS A 539 -40.71 9.91 38.67
N ALA A 540 -41.84 10.55 38.40
CA ALA A 540 -42.48 10.48 37.09
C ALA A 540 -41.67 11.22 36.00
N GLY A 541 -40.80 12.15 36.42
CA GLY A 541 -39.97 12.98 35.57
C GLY A 541 -39.35 14.12 36.38
N CYS A 542 -38.09 14.44 36.10
CA CYS A 542 -37.26 15.34 36.88
C CYS A 542 -36.73 16.51 36.04
N ASN A 543 -36.42 17.61 36.72
CA ASN A 543 -35.77 18.77 36.13
C ASN A 543 -34.34 18.44 35.71
N ASN A 544 -34.01 18.72 34.45
CA ASN A 544 -32.70 18.41 33.87
C ASN A 544 -31.53 19.19 34.50
N SER A 545 -31.76 20.30 35.22
CA SER A 545 -30.69 21.06 35.85
C SER A 545 -30.47 20.71 37.33
N ASN A 546 -31.53 20.38 38.09
CA ASN A 546 -31.43 20.24 39.55
C ASN A 546 -32.07 18.96 40.13
N GLY A 547 -32.61 18.08 39.28
CA GLY A 547 -33.09 16.74 39.64
C GLY A 547 -34.41 16.71 40.42
N ILE A 548 -35.04 17.86 40.63
CA ILE A 548 -36.32 17.96 41.35
C ILE A 548 -37.41 17.30 40.52
N CYS A 549 -38.29 16.55 41.17
CA CYS A 549 -39.34 15.78 40.50
C CYS A 549 -40.57 16.65 40.25
N ASP A 550 -40.38 17.66 39.40
CA ASP A 550 -41.38 18.70 39.06
C ASP A 550 -42.68 18.10 38.49
N THR A 551 -42.61 16.91 37.91
CA THR A 551 -43.78 16.21 37.32
C THR A 551 -44.49 15.27 38.31
N GLY A 552 -44.01 15.19 39.56
CA GLY A 552 -44.60 14.40 40.64
C GLY A 552 -43.91 13.05 40.89
N CYS A 553 -44.35 12.40 41.97
CA CYS A 553 -43.85 11.10 42.42
C CYS A 553 -44.72 9.94 41.96
N ILE A 554 -44.10 8.77 41.80
CA ILE A 554 -44.78 7.49 41.62
C ILE A 554 -45.54 7.14 42.92
N LEU A 555 -46.70 6.50 42.80
CA LEU A 555 -47.61 6.19 43.92
C LEU A 555 -46.89 5.54 45.12
N GLY A 556 -47.17 6.05 46.32
CA GLY A 556 -46.58 5.58 47.58
C GLY A 556 -45.29 6.31 47.99
N TRP A 557 -44.85 7.29 47.20
CA TRP A 557 -43.68 8.13 47.48
C TRP A 557 -44.05 9.60 47.56
N LYS A 558 -43.39 10.32 48.46
CA LYS A 558 -43.51 11.77 48.66
C LYS A 558 -42.14 12.39 48.92
N GLY A 559 -42.09 13.72 48.92
CA GLY A 559 -40.84 14.47 49.02
C GLY A 559 -40.47 15.13 47.69
N LYS A 560 -39.54 16.09 47.74
CA LYS A 560 -39.14 16.92 46.58
C LYS A 560 -38.37 16.11 45.52
N TYR A 561 -37.74 15.02 45.95
CA TYR A 561 -37.02 14.05 45.13
C TYR A 561 -37.66 12.65 45.22
N CYS A 562 -38.90 12.55 45.73
CA CYS A 562 -39.65 11.30 45.93
C CYS A 562 -38.90 10.25 46.78
N GLU A 563 -38.25 10.71 47.83
CA GLU A 563 -37.35 9.93 48.69
C GLU A 563 -38.03 9.27 49.90
N GLU A 564 -39.26 9.68 50.25
CA GLU A 564 -39.98 9.18 51.44
C GLU A 564 -41.14 8.25 51.06
N PRO A 565 -41.24 7.04 51.62
CA PRO A 565 -42.41 6.20 51.47
C PRO A 565 -43.57 6.70 52.34
N GLU A 566 -44.77 6.77 51.76
CA GLU A 566 -45.97 7.22 52.45
C GLU A 566 -46.60 6.07 53.27
N THR A 567 -46.19 5.92 54.54
CA THR A 567 -46.74 4.88 55.43
C THR A 567 -48.17 5.24 55.87
N THR A 568 -49.15 4.50 55.36
CA THR A 568 -50.53 4.52 55.85
C THR A 568 -50.63 3.73 57.16
N LYS A 569 -50.99 4.42 58.25
CA LYS A 569 -51.36 3.80 59.54
C LYS A 569 -52.58 2.91 59.35
N LEU A 570 -52.42 1.59 59.39
CA LEU A 570 -53.50 0.64 59.64
C LEU A 570 -52.92 -0.66 60.22
N LEU A 571 -53.53 -1.10 61.33
CA LEU A 571 -53.30 -2.33 62.11
C LEU A 571 -52.38 -2.21 63.34
N GLU A 572 -52.81 -1.39 64.30
CA GLU A 572 -52.66 -1.73 65.72
C GLU A 572 -53.78 -2.70 66.15
N ASN A 573 -53.46 -3.58 67.12
CA ASN A 573 -54.30 -4.51 67.87
C ASN A 573 -54.25 -6.01 67.49
N LEU A 574 -53.19 -6.70 67.95
CA LEU A 574 -53.35 -8.01 68.60
C LEU A 574 -52.43 -8.13 69.82
N GLN A 575 -53.07 -8.02 70.98
CA GLN A 575 -52.82 -8.71 72.26
C GLN A 575 -51.63 -8.32 73.15
N GLU A 576 -52.01 -7.65 74.24
CA GLU A 576 -51.31 -7.56 75.51
C GLU A 576 -51.09 -8.92 76.21
N SER A 577 -50.03 -8.94 77.03
CA SER A 577 -49.82 -9.74 78.24
C SER A 577 -49.06 -11.07 78.13
N LYS A 578 -47.74 -11.00 78.40
CA LYS A 578 -47.09 -11.80 79.45
C LYS A 578 -45.83 -11.11 79.99
N ASN A 579 -45.88 -10.81 81.29
CA ASN A 579 -44.78 -10.28 82.11
C ASN A 579 -43.67 -11.31 82.38
N SER A 580 -42.47 -10.77 82.63
CA SER A 580 -41.42 -11.22 83.56
C SER A 580 -40.16 -11.96 83.01
N ASN A 581 -39.11 -11.15 82.88
CA ASN A 581 -37.72 -11.32 83.35
C ASN A 581 -36.83 -12.53 82.98
N ASN A 582 -35.73 -12.18 82.30
CA ASN A 582 -34.31 -12.57 82.47
C ASN A 582 -33.86 -14.04 82.38
N CYS A 583 -32.88 -14.25 81.49
CA CYS A 583 -31.72 -15.19 81.48
C CYS A 583 -31.59 -15.71 80.04
N GLY A 584 -30.51 -15.57 79.28
CA GLY A 584 -29.13 -15.91 79.57
C GLY A 584 -28.56 -16.58 78.31
N THR A 585 -27.34 -16.19 77.91
CA THR A 585 -26.32 -16.99 77.17
C THR A 585 -26.67 -17.69 75.83
N CYS A 586 -25.97 -17.31 74.74
CA CYS A 586 -24.92 -18.12 74.08
C CYS A 586 -24.66 -17.65 72.63
N ILE A 587 -23.44 -17.19 72.37
CA ILE A 587 -22.87 -16.95 71.05
C ILE A 587 -22.55 -18.32 70.44
N GLY A 588 -23.36 -18.79 69.47
CA GLY A 588 -23.18 -20.13 68.92
C GLY A 588 -24.03 -20.50 67.70
N SER A 589 -24.53 -19.55 66.91
CA SER A 589 -25.42 -19.87 65.78
C SER A 589 -25.21 -19.08 64.48
N TYR A 590 -24.28 -18.12 64.42
CA TYR A 590 -24.07 -17.35 63.18
C TYR A 590 -23.21 -18.06 62.11
N VAL A 591 -22.39 -19.05 62.49
CA VAL A 591 -21.51 -19.73 61.52
C VAL A 591 -22.21 -20.89 60.81
N GLY A 592 -23.20 -21.53 61.45
CA GLY A 592 -23.98 -22.61 60.84
C GLY A 592 -24.99 -22.13 59.78
N ILE A 593 -25.67 -21.01 60.05
CA ILE A 593 -26.70 -20.47 59.15
C ILE A 593 -26.08 -19.82 57.92
N THR A 594 -24.91 -19.20 58.04
CA THR A 594 -24.20 -18.62 56.89
C THR A 594 -23.71 -19.69 55.93
N ILE A 595 -23.17 -20.81 56.44
CA ILE A 595 -22.74 -21.94 55.60
C ILE A 595 -23.97 -22.62 54.94
N LEU A 596 -25.10 -22.74 55.64
CA LEU A 596 -26.32 -23.32 55.07
C LEU A 596 -26.93 -22.43 53.97
N LEU A 597 -26.90 -21.10 54.12
CA LEU A 597 -27.39 -20.15 53.12
C LEU A 597 -26.47 -20.08 51.88
N ILE A 598 -25.16 -20.23 52.06
CA ILE A 598 -24.22 -20.30 50.92
C ILE A 598 -24.44 -21.60 50.14
N LEU A 599 -24.67 -22.73 50.81
CA LEU A 599 -24.98 -24.01 50.14
C LEU A 599 -26.34 -23.96 49.41
N LEU A 600 -27.34 -23.28 49.96
CA LEU A 600 -28.63 -23.03 49.30
C LEU A 600 -28.49 -22.10 48.08
N ALA A 601 -27.67 -21.05 48.17
CA ALA A 601 -27.41 -20.14 47.06
C ALA A 601 -26.67 -20.85 45.90
N LEU A 602 -25.71 -21.72 46.22
CA LEU A 602 -25.02 -22.53 45.22
C LEU A 602 -25.97 -23.54 44.55
N ALA A 603 -26.87 -24.17 45.31
CA ALA A 603 -27.88 -25.07 44.75
C ALA A 603 -28.88 -24.33 43.82
N VAL A 604 -29.34 -23.13 44.19
CA VAL A 604 -30.19 -22.30 43.32
C VAL A 604 -29.43 -21.84 42.08
N GLY A 605 -28.14 -21.49 42.22
CA GLY A 605 -27.26 -21.14 41.10
C GLY A 605 -27.15 -22.28 40.08
N VAL A 606 -26.98 -23.52 40.54
CA VAL A 606 -26.96 -24.71 39.66
C VAL A 606 -28.31 -24.91 38.97
N VAL A 607 -29.43 -24.71 39.65
CA VAL A 607 -30.78 -24.81 39.04
C VAL A 607 -31.02 -23.71 38.00
N VAL A 608 -30.59 -22.46 38.25
CA VAL A 608 -30.68 -21.36 37.29
C VAL A 608 -29.77 -21.61 36.09
N PHE A 609 -28.56 -22.14 36.31
CA PHE A 609 -27.63 -22.51 35.26
C PHE A 609 -28.20 -23.64 34.37
N GLN A 610 -28.80 -24.67 34.98
CA GLN A 610 -29.48 -25.75 34.25
C GLN A 610 -30.71 -25.22 33.48
N ARG A 611 -31.49 -24.28 34.04
CA ARG A 611 -32.61 -23.64 33.33
C ARG A 611 -32.16 -22.76 32.16
N ARG A 612 -31.01 -22.08 32.28
CA ARG A 612 -30.40 -21.33 31.17
C ARG A 612 -29.92 -22.24 30.05
N GLN A 613 -29.30 -23.37 30.38
CA GLN A 613 -28.89 -24.38 29.38
C GLN A 613 -30.11 -24.97 28.64
N ILE A 614 -31.21 -25.24 29.34
CA ILE A 614 -32.47 -25.71 28.71
C ILE A 614 -33.11 -24.64 27.82
N SER A 615 -33.05 -23.35 28.21
CA SER A 615 -33.55 -22.24 27.38
C SER A 615 -32.71 -22.04 26.12
N ILE A 616 -31.39 -22.25 26.18
CA ILE A 616 -30.50 -22.18 25.01
C ILE A 616 -30.75 -23.37 24.07
N MET A 617 -30.99 -24.57 24.61
CA MET A 617 -31.39 -25.71 23.78
C MET A 617 -32.77 -25.53 23.11
N LEU A 618 -33.73 -24.88 23.77
CA LEU A 618 -35.05 -24.57 23.18
C LEU A 618 -34.97 -23.47 22.11
N HIS A 619 -34.05 -22.51 22.24
CA HIS A 619 -33.83 -21.48 21.22
C HIS A 619 -33.14 -22.04 19.97
N ASN A 620 -32.15 -22.91 20.14
CA ASN A 620 -31.49 -23.57 19.00
C ASN A 620 -32.44 -24.49 18.23
N ARG A 621 -33.40 -25.14 18.89
CA ARG A 621 -34.46 -25.93 18.24
C ARG A 621 -35.44 -25.08 17.41
N GLN A 622 -35.70 -23.84 17.82
CA GLN A 622 -36.51 -22.87 17.07
C GLN A 622 -35.78 -22.26 15.86
N CYS A 623 -34.44 -22.25 15.87
CA CYS A 623 -33.62 -21.84 14.73
C CYS A 623 -33.50 -22.96 13.68
N GLU A 624 -33.41 -24.23 14.10
CA GLU A 624 -33.47 -25.38 13.18
C GLU A 624 -34.85 -25.49 12.48
N ASP A 625 -35.96 -25.27 13.20
CA ASP A 625 -37.32 -25.25 12.62
C ASP A 625 -37.57 -24.07 11.64
N LYS A 626 -36.73 -23.01 11.69
CA LYS A 626 -36.80 -21.86 10.76
C LYS A 626 -35.92 -22.02 9.51
N MET A 627 -34.89 -22.85 9.56
CA MET A 627 -34.06 -23.15 8.38
C MET A 627 -34.68 -24.24 7.47
N GLN A 628 -35.73 -24.93 7.90
CA GLN A 628 -36.40 -25.99 7.14
C GLN A 628 -37.64 -25.53 6.35
N LYS A 629 -37.86 -24.21 6.20
CA LYS A 629 -39.07 -23.63 5.58
C LYS A 629 -38.86 -22.68 4.40
N GLN A 630 -37.70 -22.68 3.73
CA GLN A 630 -37.51 -21.99 2.46
C GLN A 630 -36.63 -22.77 1.46
N ILE A 631 -37.17 -23.87 0.91
CA ILE A 631 -36.84 -24.43 -0.42
C ILE A 631 -38.18 -25.08 -0.95
N PRO A 632 -38.44 -25.21 -2.27
CA PRO A 632 -39.16 -24.26 -3.13
C PRO A 632 -40.36 -24.93 -3.87
N ASN A 633 -40.98 -24.22 -4.83
CA ASN A 633 -41.50 -24.71 -6.13
C ASN A 633 -42.91 -24.22 -6.52
N LEU A 634 -42.94 -23.45 -7.60
CA LEU A 634 -43.97 -23.50 -8.64
C LEU A 634 -43.87 -24.84 -9.39
N HIS A 635 -45.01 -25.53 -9.56
CA HIS A 635 -45.34 -26.27 -10.78
C HIS A 635 -46.87 -26.37 -10.94
N SER A 636 -47.33 -26.14 -12.18
CA SER A 636 -48.68 -26.28 -12.77
C SER A 636 -49.14 -27.77 -12.82
N PRO A 637 -50.26 -28.25 -13.42
CA PRO A 637 -51.40 -27.62 -14.12
C PRO A 637 -52.82 -28.20 -13.79
N LYS A 638 -53.91 -27.61 -14.33
CA LYS A 638 -55.01 -28.26 -15.10
C LYS A 638 -56.34 -27.49 -15.08
N ASP A 639 -56.97 -27.54 -16.25
CA ASP A 639 -58.34 -27.24 -16.68
C ASP A 639 -58.80 -25.77 -16.85
#